data_AF-A0A2H6F6V6-F1
#
_entry.id   AF-A0A2H6F6V6-F1
#
_cell.length_a   1.000
_cell.length_b   1.000
_cell.length_c   1.000
_cell.angle_alpha   90.00
_cell.angle_beta   90.00
_cell.angle_gamma   90.00
#
_symmetry.space_group_name_H-M   'P 1'
#
loop_
_entity.id
_entity.type
_entity.pdbx_description
1 polymer ?
#
loop_
_entity_poly.entity_id
_entity_poly.type
_entity_poly.pdbx_seq_one_letter_code
_entity_poly.pdbx_strand_id
1 'polypeptide(L)'
;MRKNHFFNEQVVHLGFQTPDFRGISDDWQIQSNLSHIQNIRTWMELVKLNPKWSKKLLSALIIHLSLSGVLLKDTDLFPRDITGFLNTDIRPVYNLAKQLLRLFPSYFNEIGAEGQLRDISTDIDEVCNRRDVLIHFLRKQSHVESSNRIIPLIEVILDFWRTKSKEGLKPYLPENIYDQVEPEGPYIDGVNKVINRIFEIRGLDGISGLLSLEEDWPAEIAGKLPEENRPDIERVANAVSFYKLLNRKYSLSFCDIDDYITQVQSTIPLNLNGLRKILSAEETFRKIAGLLGILQQLKNIILLPETFEIHENIYRKRHIAAGIPSMYGSYREAKFDAMGLTFRLESLVNTLFEELIEGFDLNFITHDTFYRIYKYLKLFNQALNIDGIPTREFESQLELFKKALRIKMITFTQYLDIFRGFTQVVRNIVSDYFNNIHEQNLVEIADYLPPDKLLPKYLRESDNLKELYHKVSEIFLRDTIASSLGVQRLDLFLTRISHTLHEQAEKLHVDKHYFLLSYNPGNIVTSISEPDTKLLDIVHLGNKGLNMVKMKSLGLPVPPGFIVTTEVFRCRELIESYPPANENFRKQIDRKISHLEKLTGRTFGSPENSLLVSVRSGAAVSQPGMMDSYLNVGINEEIVAGIIKQTGEAWFAWDCYRRFLQSYGMSFGLVRDKFDAIIDEFKEKYSAPFKRDFSPQQIKEVAMAYKEIIRSNGIRVEESPGEQLYIAIQRVLNSWNSTKALTYRKIIGISDDWGTAVTVQAMVFGNLSQQSGSGVLFTHSPKVSPDLLRPWGDYTTGNQGEDVVSGLVTTYPISIYQAKMENRPAEFALENRFPEIYSSLREIAKVLIYEDRWAPQDIEFTFEGPWKKDLYILQTRNMEIRERKRFPAFESTSGMKEKFLGHGIGVSGGALSGRVVFSLDDISRWEKTEPETPLILVRGDTVPDDIKEISAADGLLTARGGATSHAAIVANRLEKTCVAGCNDLVCLERERKFKLNQKVVNAGEFISIDGSEGSVYLGKMKVSERGD
;
A
#
# COMPACT_ATOMS: atom_id res chain seq x y z
N MET A 1 -17.20 -48.52 -29.63
CA MET A 1 -17.61 -47.70 -28.48
C MET A 1 -18.48 -48.48 -27.51
N ARG A 2 -19.65 -48.99 -27.92
CA ARG A 2 -20.56 -49.79 -27.07
C ARG A 2 -19.91 -51.00 -26.38
N LYS A 3 -19.04 -51.75 -27.08
CA LYS A 3 -18.35 -52.93 -26.50
C LYS A 3 -17.38 -52.59 -25.35
N ASN A 4 -16.63 -51.50 -25.44
CA ASN A 4 -15.70 -51.07 -24.38
C ASN A 4 -16.45 -50.48 -23.17
N HIS A 5 -17.56 -49.78 -23.41
CA HIS A 5 -18.39 -49.27 -22.33
C HIS A 5 -19.00 -50.41 -21.52
N PHE A 6 -19.61 -51.38 -22.19
CA PHE A 6 -20.13 -52.59 -21.56
C PHE A 6 -19.03 -53.35 -20.80
N PHE A 7 -17.84 -53.54 -21.41
CA PHE A 7 -16.72 -54.20 -20.74
C PHE A 7 -16.31 -53.48 -19.45
N ASN A 8 -16.13 -52.16 -19.49
CA ASN A 8 -15.75 -51.38 -18.30
C ASN A 8 -16.81 -51.47 -17.20
N GLU A 9 -18.09 -51.43 -17.55
CA GLU A 9 -19.19 -51.60 -16.59
C GLU A 9 -19.18 -52.98 -15.94
N GLN A 10 -19.01 -54.03 -16.75
CA GLN A 10 -18.92 -55.39 -16.20
C GLN A 10 -17.70 -55.55 -15.28
N VAL A 11 -16.56 -54.93 -15.58
CA VAL A 11 -15.38 -54.94 -14.70
C VAL A 11 -15.66 -54.26 -13.36
N VAL A 12 -16.36 -53.12 -13.37
CA VAL A 12 -16.76 -52.43 -12.12
C VAL A 12 -17.74 -53.30 -11.31
N HIS A 13 -18.71 -53.94 -11.97
CA HIS A 13 -19.68 -54.83 -11.32
C HIS A 13 -19.09 -56.11 -10.74
N LEU A 14 -17.94 -56.58 -11.24
CA LEU A 14 -17.22 -57.73 -10.66
C LEU A 14 -16.72 -57.44 -9.22
N GLY A 15 -16.70 -56.17 -8.82
CA GLY A 15 -16.31 -55.73 -7.48
C GLY A 15 -14.82 -55.49 -7.34
N PHE A 16 -14.46 -54.77 -6.26
CA PHE A 16 -13.10 -54.38 -5.94
C PHE A 16 -12.65 -54.95 -4.60
N GLN A 17 -11.44 -55.49 -4.56
CA GLN A 17 -10.80 -56.03 -3.37
C GLN A 17 -10.12 -54.89 -2.59
N THR A 18 -10.71 -54.51 -1.46
CA THR A 18 -10.17 -53.48 -0.54
C THR A 18 -9.04 -54.04 0.33
N PRO A 19 -8.17 -53.18 0.92
CA PRO A 19 -7.06 -53.62 1.77
C PRO A 19 -7.47 -54.44 3.01
N ASP A 20 -8.69 -54.25 3.54
CA ASP A 20 -9.27 -54.96 4.68
C ASP A 20 -8.28 -55.17 5.84
N PHE A 21 -7.91 -54.08 6.51
CA PHE A 21 -6.94 -54.09 7.60
C PHE A 21 -7.49 -54.82 8.83
N ARG A 22 -6.78 -55.86 9.30
CA ARG A 22 -7.17 -56.68 10.46
C ARG A 22 -6.25 -56.53 11.69
N GLY A 23 -5.27 -55.64 11.63
CA GLY A 23 -4.28 -55.40 12.68
C GLY A 23 -2.90 -55.95 12.33
N ILE A 24 -2.09 -56.23 13.34
CA ILE A 24 -0.73 -56.80 13.21
C ILE A 24 -0.68 -58.12 13.98
N SER A 25 -0.11 -59.16 13.38
CA SER A 25 0.04 -60.48 14.03
C SER A 25 1.09 -60.49 15.15
N ASP A 26 1.09 -61.53 15.98
CA ASP A 26 2.15 -61.78 16.96
C ASP A 26 3.54 -61.96 16.31
N ASP A 27 3.58 -62.37 15.04
CA ASP A 27 4.79 -62.42 14.20
C ASP A 27 5.17 -61.06 13.58
N TRP A 28 4.51 -59.98 14.03
CA TRP A 28 4.75 -58.58 13.64
C TRP A 28 4.47 -58.29 12.16
N GLN A 29 3.62 -59.07 11.50
CA GLN A 29 3.22 -58.84 10.10
C GLN A 29 1.89 -58.09 10.03
N ILE A 30 1.80 -57.12 9.10
CA ILE A 30 0.55 -56.41 8.82
C ILE A 30 -0.46 -57.40 8.20
N GLN A 31 -1.61 -57.57 8.85
CA GLN A 31 -2.68 -58.42 8.37
C GLN A 31 -3.63 -57.61 7.46
N SER A 32 -3.59 -57.92 6.17
CA SER A 32 -4.38 -57.25 5.13
C SER A 32 -4.74 -58.21 4.00
N ASN A 33 -5.75 -57.86 3.20
CA ASN A 33 -6.09 -58.55 1.96
C ASN A 33 -5.01 -58.34 0.89
N LEU A 34 -4.19 -59.36 0.65
CA LEU A 34 -3.11 -59.30 -0.36
C LEU A 34 -3.64 -59.20 -1.81
N SER A 35 -4.89 -59.63 -2.06
CA SER A 35 -5.48 -59.56 -3.40
C SER A 35 -5.79 -58.13 -3.85
N HIS A 36 -5.87 -57.17 -2.93
CA HIS A 36 -6.07 -55.76 -3.22
C HIS A 36 -5.01 -55.19 -4.20
N ILE A 37 -3.72 -55.49 -3.98
CA ILE A 37 -2.64 -55.01 -4.86
C ILE A 37 -2.71 -55.64 -6.24
N GLN A 38 -2.98 -56.95 -6.30
CA GLN A 38 -3.19 -57.62 -7.57
C GLN A 38 -4.42 -57.04 -8.30
N ASN A 39 -5.48 -56.66 -7.58
CA ASN A 39 -6.66 -56.04 -8.16
C ASN A 39 -6.34 -54.66 -8.75
N ILE A 40 -5.60 -53.81 -8.02
CA ILE A 40 -5.13 -52.51 -8.53
C ILE A 40 -4.33 -52.70 -9.81
N ARG A 41 -3.31 -53.56 -9.78
CA ARG A 41 -2.48 -53.88 -10.95
C ARG A 41 -3.33 -54.31 -12.13
N THR A 42 -4.24 -55.25 -11.92
CA THR A 42 -5.15 -55.74 -12.96
C THR A 42 -5.96 -54.60 -13.59
N TRP A 43 -6.55 -53.72 -12.77
CA TRP A 43 -7.34 -52.61 -13.30
C TRP A 43 -6.47 -51.57 -14.01
N MET A 44 -5.27 -51.28 -13.50
CA MET A 44 -4.30 -50.42 -14.17
C MET A 44 -3.87 -51.00 -15.53
N GLU A 45 -3.57 -52.30 -15.63
CA GLU A 45 -3.28 -52.98 -16.91
C GLU A 45 -4.43 -52.81 -17.91
N LEU A 46 -5.69 -52.98 -17.47
CA LEU A 46 -6.86 -52.78 -18.32
C LEU A 46 -6.99 -51.33 -18.79
N VAL A 47 -6.70 -50.34 -17.93
CA VAL A 47 -6.70 -48.93 -18.32
C VAL A 47 -5.59 -48.65 -19.35
N LYS A 48 -4.38 -49.21 -19.17
CA LYS A 48 -3.23 -49.03 -20.07
C LYS A 48 -3.51 -49.44 -21.51
N LEU A 49 -4.39 -50.41 -21.74
CA LEU A 49 -4.76 -50.84 -23.10
C LEU A 49 -5.39 -49.71 -23.91
N ASN A 50 -6.20 -48.85 -23.28
CA ASN A 50 -6.79 -47.68 -23.94
C ASN A 50 -7.25 -46.62 -22.92
N PRO A 51 -6.35 -45.77 -22.39
CA PRO A 51 -6.67 -44.85 -21.32
C PRO A 51 -7.86 -43.93 -21.64
N LYS A 52 -7.92 -43.42 -22.89
CA LYS A 52 -8.99 -42.54 -23.38
C LYS A 52 -10.40 -43.14 -23.21
N TRP A 53 -10.55 -44.45 -23.36
CA TRP A 53 -11.83 -45.14 -23.33
C TRP A 53 -12.13 -45.80 -21.97
N SER A 54 -11.16 -45.74 -21.05
CA SER A 54 -11.24 -46.34 -19.72
C SER A 54 -11.52 -45.32 -18.61
N LYS A 55 -12.05 -44.13 -18.94
CA LYS A 55 -12.40 -43.09 -17.96
C LYS A 55 -13.32 -43.58 -16.84
N LYS A 56 -14.35 -44.38 -17.15
CA LYS A 56 -15.28 -44.95 -16.16
C LYS A 56 -14.56 -45.93 -15.22
N LEU A 57 -13.70 -46.79 -15.75
CA LEU A 57 -12.91 -47.72 -14.96
C LEU A 57 -11.88 -46.98 -14.07
N LEU A 58 -11.24 -45.95 -14.62
CA LEU A 58 -10.28 -45.11 -13.91
C LEU A 58 -10.96 -44.33 -12.76
N SER A 59 -12.13 -43.77 -13.02
CA SER A 59 -12.97 -43.10 -12.02
C SER A 59 -13.40 -44.06 -10.90
N ALA A 60 -13.85 -45.28 -11.24
CA ALA A 60 -14.20 -46.30 -10.24
C ALA A 60 -12.99 -46.70 -9.38
N LEU A 61 -11.81 -46.85 -9.99
CA LEU A 61 -10.58 -47.13 -9.26
C LEU A 61 -10.23 -45.99 -8.28
N ILE A 62 -10.27 -44.75 -8.74
CA ILE A 62 -10.02 -43.55 -7.90
C ILE A 62 -10.96 -43.54 -6.71
N ILE A 63 -12.25 -43.79 -6.91
CA ILE A 63 -13.25 -43.81 -5.84
C ILE A 63 -12.92 -44.91 -4.85
N HIS A 64 -12.72 -46.16 -5.29
CA HIS A 64 -12.39 -47.25 -4.37
C HIS A 64 -11.16 -46.95 -3.53
N LEU A 65 -10.05 -46.51 -4.15
CA LEU A 65 -8.82 -46.19 -3.44
C LEU A 65 -8.98 -44.99 -2.48
N SER A 66 -9.77 -43.99 -2.86
CA SER A 66 -10.04 -42.82 -2.02
C SER A 66 -10.95 -43.12 -0.83
N LEU A 67 -11.83 -44.13 -0.96
CA LEU A 67 -12.76 -44.55 0.08
C LEU A 67 -12.16 -45.59 1.03
N SER A 68 -11.40 -46.57 0.53
CA SER A 68 -10.85 -47.67 1.34
C SER A 68 -9.37 -47.54 1.70
N GLY A 69 -8.66 -46.58 1.10
CA GLY A 69 -7.21 -46.41 1.24
C GLY A 69 -6.39 -47.44 0.46
N VAL A 70 -5.07 -47.29 0.54
CA VAL A 70 -4.09 -48.15 -0.16
C VAL A 70 -3.00 -48.57 0.83
N LEU A 71 -2.63 -49.85 0.82
CA LEU A 71 -1.46 -50.38 1.53
C LEU A 71 -0.40 -50.82 0.52
N LEU A 72 0.72 -50.10 0.44
CA LEU A 72 1.87 -50.50 -0.36
C LEU A 72 3.05 -50.80 0.56
N LYS A 73 3.64 -51.99 0.38
CA LYS A 73 4.94 -52.33 0.96
C LYS A 73 6.03 -51.91 -0.01
N ASP A 74 7.18 -51.48 0.51
CA ASP A 74 8.33 -51.14 -0.33
C ASP A 74 8.76 -52.32 -1.22
N THR A 75 8.60 -53.55 -0.70
CA THR A 75 8.90 -54.81 -1.37
C THR A 75 7.99 -55.11 -2.55
N ASP A 76 6.84 -54.43 -2.67
CA ASP A 76 5.91 -54.63 -3.79
C ASP A 76 6.48 -54.08 -5.11
N LEU A 77 7.49 -53.21 -5.05
CA LEU A 77 8.12 -52.56 -6.21
C LEU A 77 7.11 -51.82 -7.10
N PHE A 78 6.08 -51.25 -6.47
CA PHE A 78 5.00 -50.51 -7.13
C PHE A 78 5.45 -49.31 -8.01
N PRO A 79 6.61 -48.66 -7.79
CA PRO A 79 7.15 -47.70 -8.76
C PRO A 79 7.21 -48.22 -10.20
N ARG A 80 7.47 -49.53 -10.40
CA ARG A 80 7.46 -50.15 -11.74
C ARG A 80 6.07 -50.10 -12.40
N ASP A 81 5.02 -50.33 -11.62
CA ASP A 81 3.63 -50.29 -12.08
C ASP A 81 3.25 -48.86 -12.50
N ILE A 82 3.68 -47.85 -11.74
CA ILE A 82 3.49 -46.43 -12.07
C ILE A 82 4.24 -46.05 -13.35
N THR A 83 5.53 -46.40 -13.49
CA THR A 83 6.29 -46.16 -14.72
C THR A 83 5.62 -46.83 -15.92
N GLY A 84 5.16 -48.07 -15.78
CA GLY A 84 4.39 -48.76 -16.81
C GLY A 84 3.13 -48.01 -17.24
N PHE A 85 2.41 -47.40 -16.28
CA PHE A 85 1.23 -46.57 -16.54
C PHE A 85 1.58 -45.24 -17.23
N LEU A 86 2.62 -44.53 -16.74
CA LEU A 86 3.09 -43.27 -17.31
C LEU A 86 3.68 -43.42 -18.73
N ASN A 87 4.11 -44.62 -19.10
CA ASN A 87 4.57 -44.95 -20.45
C ASN A 87 3.44 -45.25 -21.45
N THR A 88 2.18 -45.04 -21.06
CA THR A 88 1.03 -45.11 -21.97
C THR A 88 0.53 -43.72 -22.37
N ASP A 89 -0.32 -43.63 -23.40
CA ASP A 89 -0.92 -42.35 -23.83
C ASP A 89 -2.01 -41.89 -22.85
N ILE A 90 -1.56 -41.35 -21.70
CA ILE A 90 -2.42 -40.79 -20.67
C ILE A 90 -2.90 -39.36 -21.01
N ARG A 91 -2.43 -38.75 -22.10
CA ARG A 91 -2.77 -37.36 -22.47
C ARG A 91 -4.29 -37.07 -22.50
N PRO A 92 -5.16 -37.96 -23.03
CA PRO A 92 -6.61 -37.73 -23.06
C PRO A 92 -7.30 -37.84 -21.69
N VAL A 93 -6.60 -38.36 -20.69
CA VAL A 93 -7.10 -38.60 -19.33
C VAL A 93 -6.12 -38.06 -18.27
N TYR A 94 -5.26 -37.10 -18.62
CA TYR A 94 -4.14 -36.70 -17.78
C TYR A 94 -4.57 -36.23 -16.38
N ASN A 95 -5.66 -35.47 -16.29
CA ASN A 95 -6.22 -35.04 -15.01
C ASN A 95 -6.68 -36.23 -14.14
N LEU A 96 -7.44 -37.18 -14.69
CA LEU A 96 -7.84 -38.41 -13.99
C LEU A 96 -6.64 -39.30 -13.65
N ALA A 97 -5.65 -39.39 -14.54
CA ALA A 97 -4.41 -40.11 -14.29
C ALA A 97 -3.68 -39.50 -13.09
N LYS A 98 -3.58 -38.17 -12.99
CA LYS A 98 -3.02 -37.48 -11.82
C LYS A 98 -3.83 -37.73 -10.55
N GLN A 99 -5.16 -37.70 -10.63
CA GLN A 99 -6.02 -37.99 -9.47
C GLN A 99 -5.76 -39.41 -8.94
N LEU A 100 -5.71 -40.41 -9.83
CA LEU A 100 -5.35 -41.80 -9.45
C LEU A 100 -3.95 -41.85 -8.84
N LEU A 101 -2.97 -41.32 -9.56
CA LEU A 101 -1.56 -41.45 -9.22
C LEU A 101 -1.24 -40.79 -7.87
N ARG A 102 -1.90 -39.67 -7.52
CA ARG A 102 -1.74 -39.00 -6.23
C ARG A 102 -2.15 -39.87 -5.04
N LEU A 103 -3.00 -40.88 -5.24
CA LEU A 103 -3.43 -41.80 -4.17
C LEU A 103 -2.37 -42.84 -3.79
N PHE A 104 -1.29 -42.99 -4.58
CA PHE A 104 -0.25 -43.96 -4.31
C PHE A 104 0.89 -43.38 -3.46
N PRO A 105 1.11 -43.90 -2.23
CA PRO A 105 2.21 -43.48 -1.37
C PRO A 105 3.52 -44.18 -1.77
N SER A 106 3.95 -44.03 -3.02
CA SER A 106 5.11 -44.74 -3.58
C SER A 106 6.10 -43.86 -4.33
N TYR A 107 6.03 -42.53 -4.19
CA TYR A 107 6.92 -41.56 -4.85
C TYR A 107 8.21 -41.31 -4.08
N PHE A 108 8.93 -42.40 -3.82
CA PHE A 108 10.25 -42.42 -3.21
C PHE A 108 11.17 -43.36 -4.00
N ASN A 109 12.47 -43.09 -3.97
CA ASN A 109 13.44 -43.87 -4.74
C ASN A 109 14.10 -44.99 -3.95
N GLU A 110 13.93 -45.06 -2.63
CA GLU A 110 14.61 -46.00 -1.74
C GLU A 110 13.69 -47.11 -1.24
N ILE A 111 14.10 -48.37 -1.41
CA ILE A 111 13.38 -49.56 -0.95
C ILE A 111 13.87 -49.91 0.45
N GLY A 112 12.96 -49.99 1.41
CA GLY A 112 13.28 -50.28 2.82
C GLY A 112 13.80 -49.05 3.58
N ALA A 113 14.16 -49.24 4.85
CA ALA A 113 14.85 -48.22 5.65
C ALA A 113 16.37 -48.39 5.51
N GLU A 114 17.02 -47.51 4.77
CA GLU A 114 18.48 -47.41 4.63
C GLU A 114 18.95 -45.97 4.87
N GLY A 115 20.26 -45.76 5.02
CA GLY A 115 20.84 -44.44 5.29
C GLY A 115 20.30 -43.79 6.57
N GLN A 116 20.00 -42.49 6.51
CA GLN A 116 19.54 -41.71 7.67
C GLN A 116 18.28 -42.28 8.33
N LEU A 117 17.34 -42.83 7.56
CA LEU A 117 16.14 -43.47 8.12
C LEU A 117 16.49 -44.64 9.04
N ARG A 118 17.52 -45.41 8.68
CA ARG A 118 17.98 -46.56 9.45
C ARG A 118 18.82 -46.15 10.65
N ASP A 119 19.66 -45.14 10.48
CA ASP A 119 20.54 -44.62 11.53
C ASP A 119 19.69 -44.01 12.65
N ILE A 120 18.84 -43.03 12.33
CA ILE A 120 17.98 -42.36 13.32
C ILE A 120 17.05 -43.35 14.03
N SER A 121 16.40 -44.26 13.30
CA SER A 121 15.54 -45.25 13.94
C SER A 121 16.30 -46.24 14.83
N THR A 122 17.59 -46.47 14.57
CA THR A 122 18.47 -47.26 15.44
C THR A 122 18.87 -46.46 16.66
N ASP A 123 19.23 -45.19 16.49
CA ASP A 123 19.64 -44.28 17.56
C ASP A 123 18.50 -44.10 18.60
N ILE A 124 17.26 -43.86 18.17
CA ILE A 124 16.10 -43.73 19.10
C ILE A 124 15.95 -44.99 19.97
N ASP A 125 16.11 -46.18 19.39
CA ASP A 125 16.00 -47.47 20.09
C ASP A 125 17.19 -47.70 21.02
N GLU A 126 18.41 -47.29 20.62
CA GLU A 126 19.64 -47.47 21.38
C GLU A 126 19.78 -46.52 22.57
N VAL A 127 19.23 -45.30 22.52
CA VAL A 127 19.19 -44.39 23.68
C VAL A 127 18.50 -45.05 24.89
N CYS A 128 17.53 -45.94 24.65
CA CYS A 128 16.86 -46.73 25.69
C CYS A 128 17.47 -48.11 25.94
N ASN A 129 18.66 -48.40 25.40
CA ASN A 129 19.25 -49.75 25.35
C ASN A 129 18.28 -50.81 24.82
N ARG A 130 17.40 -50.44 23.87
CA ARG A 130 16.36 -51.28 23.26
C ARG A 130 15.34 -51.87 24.24
N ARG A 131 15.11 -51.17 25.37
CA ARG A 131 14.15 -51.57 26.40
C ARG A 131 12.77 -50.91 26.25
N ASP A 132 12.66 -49.85 25.44
CA ASP A 132 11.38 -49.27 25.07
C ASP A 132 10.72 -50.14 24.01
N VAL A 133 9.74 -50.95 24.43
CA VAL A 133 9.06 -51.93 23.57
C VAL A 133 8.38 -51.26 22.36
N LEU A 134 7.84 -50.05 22.55
CA LEU A 134 7.10 -49.32 21.52
C LEU A 134 8.02 -48.80 20.42
N ILE A 135 9.16 -48.20 20.81
CA ILE A 135 10.19 -47.73 19.88
C ILE A 135 10.90 -48.91 19.21
N HIS A 136 11.18 -49.98 19.95
CA HIS A 136 11.78 -51.18 19.39
C HIS A 136 10.90 -51.78 18.29
N PHE A 137 9.58 -51.85 18.54
CA PHE A 137 8.60 -52.30 17.57
C PHE A 137 8.55 -51.37 16.35
N LEU A 138 8.47 -50.04 16.56
CA LEU A 138 8.48 -49.05 15.48
C LEU A 138 9.70 -49.19 14.57
N ARG A 139 10.91 -49.37 15.13
CA ARG A 139 12.13 -49.59 14.35
C ARG A 139 12.04 -50.85 13.52
N LYS A 140 11.56 -51.95 14.11
CA LYS A 140 11.46 -53.25 13.44
C LYS A 140 10.43 -53.25 12.32
N GLN A 141 9.28 -52.61 12.54
CA GLN A 141 8.31 -52.33 11.49
C GLN A 141 8.92 -51.52 10.35
N SER A 142 9.70 -50.48 10.67
CA SER A 142 10.40 -49.66 9.66
C SER A 142 11.39 -50.45 8.80
N HIS A 143 12.13 -51.38 9.40
CA HIS A 143 13.23 -52.09 8.72
C HIS A 143 12.77 -53.34 7.96
N VAL A 144 11.75 -54.04 8.45
CA VAL A 144 11.38 -55.38 7.97
C VAL A 144 10.06 -55.38 7.18
N GLU A 145 9.12 -54.52 7.55
CA GLU A 145 7.77 -54.41 6.95
C GLU A 145 7.49 -52.95 6.53
N SER A 146 8.48 -52.31 5.89
CA SER A 146 8.38 -50.92 5.42
C SER A 146 7.16 -50.72 4.52
N SER A 147 6.23 -49.87 4.98
CA SER A 147 5.01 -49.55 4.27
C SER A 147 4.50 -48.17 4.66
N ASN A 148 3.54 -47.64 3.90
CA ASN A 148 2.93 -46.35 4.17
C ASN A 148 2.13 -46.28 5.50
N ARG A 149 1.89 -47.42 6.19
CA ARG A 149 1.24 -47.42 7.52
C ARG A 149 2.16 -46.96 8.65
N ILE A 150 3.46 -46.84 8.39
CA ILE A 150 4.39 -46.40 9.43
C ILE A 150 4.22 -44.93 9.82
N ILE A 151 3.70 -44.08 8.92
CA ILE A 151 3.39 -42.68 9.24
C ILE A 151 2.29 -42.61 10.32
N PRO A 152 1.10 -43.20 10.13
CA PRO A 152 0.11 -43.23 11.19
C PRO A 152 0.62 -43.89 12.48
N LEU A 153 1.47 -44.92 12.40
CA LEU A 153 2.06 -45.57 13.58
C LEU A 153 2.92 -44.58 14.40
N ILE A 154 3.83 -43.83 13.77
CA ILE A 154 4.65 -42.86 14.50
C ILE A 154 3.81 -41.67 15.01
N GLU A 155 2.77 -41.26 14.28
CA GLU A 155 1.83 -40.22 14.73
C GLU A 155 1.11 -40.63 16.01
N VAL A 156 0.56 -41.86 16.08
CA VAL A 156 -0.10 -42.34 17.30
C VAL A 156 0.88 -42.58 18.45
N ILE A 157 2.15 -42.90 18.16
CA ILE A 157 3.21 -43.00 19.19
C ILE A 157 3.52 -41.61 19.76
N LEU A 158 3.68 -40.60 18.91
CA LEU A 158 3.91 -39.22 19.35
C LEU A 158 2.71 -38.65 20.10
N ASP A 159 1.47 -38.96 19.67
CA ASP A 159 0.27 -38.57 20.40
C ASP A 159 0.15 -39.31 21.74
N PHE A 160 0.51 -40.59 21.80
CA PHE A 160 0.62 -41.32 23.06
C PHE A 160 1.66 -40.70 23.99
N TRP A 161 2.84 -40.33 23.48
CA TRP A 161 3.84 -39.60 24.27
C TRP A 161 3.30 -38.29 24.81
N ARG A 162 2.41 -37.60 24.10
CA ARG A 162 1.79 -36.34 24.54
C ARG A 162 0.66 -36.53 25.55
N THR A 163 -0.24 -37.48 25.29
CA THR A 163 -1.52 -37.65 26.01
C THR A 163 -1.48 -38.71 27.10
N LYS A 164 -0.49 -39.63 27.05
CA LYS A 164 -0.43 -40.88 27.81
C LYS A 164 -1.62 -41.83 27.57
N SER A 165 -2.47 -41.56 26.58
CA SER A 165 -3.58 -42.46 26.22
C SER A 165 -3.13 -43.50 25.21
N LYS A 166 -3.14 -44.79 25.62
CA LYS A 166 -2.73 -45.89 24.73
C LYS A 166 -3.84 -46.38 23.80
N GLU A 167 -5.08 -45.86 23.88
CA GLU A 167 -6.21 -46.34 23.07
C GLU A 167 -5.94 -46.27 21.56
N GLY A 168 -5.34 -45.18 21.09
CA GLY A 168 -5.00 -44.97 19.69
C GLY A 168 -3.92 -45.92 19.13
N LEU A 169 -3.14 -46.58 19.99
CA LEU A 169 -2.10 -47.54 19.57
C LEU A 169 -2.68 -48.90 19.17
N LYS A 170 -3.88 -49.26 19.67
CA LYS A 170 -4.46 -50.60 19.52
C LYS A 170 -4.57 -51.10 18.07
N PRO A 171 -4.94 -50.28 17.07
CA PRO A 171 -5.02 -50.75 15.68
C PRO A 171 -3.65 -50.99 15.02
N TYR A 172 -2.56 -50.56 15.65
CA TYR A 172 -1.21 -50.54 15.07
C TYR A 172 -0.20 -51.39 15.85
N LEU A 173 -0.62 -52.10 16.90
CA LEU A 173 0.22 -52.97 17.70
C LEU A 173 -0.42 -54.37 17.81
N PRO A 174 0.39 -55.44 17.86
CA PRO A 174 -0.07 -56.75 18.31
C PRO A 174 -0.57 -56.70 19.77
N GLU A 175 -1.52 -57.56 20.15
CA GLU A 175 -2.09 -57.57 21.52
C GLU A 175 -1.01 -57.75 22.60
N ASN A 176 -0.06 -58.65 22.37
CA ASN A 176 1.04 -58.91 23.31
C ASN A 176 1.97 -57.70 23.53
N ILE A 177 2.15 -56.84 22.53
CA ILE A 177 2.93 -55.60 22.64
C ILE A 177 2.08 -54.51 23.30
N TYR A 178 0.82 -54.38 22.90
CA TYR A 178 -0.12 -53.40 23.46
C TYR A 178 -0.28 -53.54 24.98
N ASP A 179 -0.31 -54.77 25.48
CA ASP A 179 -0.42 -55.07 26.91
C ASP A 179 0.87 -54.71 27.67
N GLN A 180 2.04 -54.74 27.03
CA GLN A 180 3.33 -54.36 27.62
C GLN A 180 3.56 -52.84 27.62
N VAL A 181 2.76 -52.05 26.90
CA VAL A 181 2.88 -50.58 26.89
C VAL A 181 2.20 -50.01 28.13
N GLU A 182 3.05 -49.48 29.03
CA GLU A 182 2.63 -48.75 30.22
C GLU A 182 2.50 -47.24 29.93
N PRO A 183 1.42 -46.57 30.38
CA PRO A 183 1.20 -45.13 30.17
C PRO A 183 2.09 -44.22 31.04
N GLU A 184 2.78 -44.80 32.02
CA GLU A 184 3.68 -44.12 32.96
C GLU A 184 4.96 -44.93 33.14
N GLY A 185 6.05 -44.26 33.53
CA GLY A 185 7.34 -44.91 33.75
C GLY A 185 8.51 -44.23 33.03
N PRO A 186 9.73 -44.76 33.21
CA PRO A 186 10.97 -44.09 32.83
C PRO A 186 11.10 -43.81 31.33
N TYR A 187 10.38 -44.53 30.48
CA TYR A 187 10.42 -44.34 29.02
C TYR A 187 9.36 -43.37 28.50
N ILE A 188 8.35 -43.00 29.31
CA ILE A 188 7.20 -42.17 28.90
C ILE A 188 7.18 -40.81 29.62
N ASP A 189 7.50 -40.77 30.92
CA ASP A 189 7.34 -39.54 31.71
C ASP A 189 8.24 -38.40 31.26
N GLY A 190 9.48 -38.70 30.83
CA GLY A 190 10.42 -37.70 30.33
C GLY A 190 10.02 -37.14 28.97
N VAL A 191 9.76 -38.00 27.99
CA VAL A 191 9.32 -37.60 26.64
C VAL A 191 7.98 -36.86 26.66
N ASN A 192 7.07 -37.21 27.59
CA ASN A 192 5.81 -36.50 27.78
C ASN A 192 5.99 -35.05 28.21
N LYS A 193 6.94 -34.77 29.13
CA LYS A 193 7.28 -33.41 29.53
C LYS A 193 7.86 -32.61 28.36
N VAL A 194 8.77 -33.23 27.60
CA VAL A 194 9.43 -32.59 26.45
C VAL A 194 8.42 -32.23 25.37
N ILE A 195 7.56 -33.16 24.95
CA ILE A 195 6.62 -32.93 23.85
C ILE A 195 5.54 -31.90 24.21
N ASN A 196 5.01 -31.94 25.44
CA ASN A 196 4.05 -30.92 25.89
C ASN A 196 4.69 -29.54 25.95
N ARG A 197 5.97 -29.46 26.36
CA ARG A 197 6.69 -28.19 26.38
C ARG A 197 6.90 -27.59 24.99
N ILE A 198 7.14 -28.44 23.98
CA ILE A 198 7.21 -28.00 22.57
C ILE A 198 5.86 -27.40 22.13
N PHE A 199 4.76 -28.10 22.42
CA PHE A 199 3.41 -27.64 22.07
C PHE A 199 3.06 -26.31 22.75
N GLU A 200 3.42 -26.13 24.02
CA GLU A 200 3.24 -24.87 24.76
C GLU A 200 4.04 -23.72 24.15
N ILE A 201 5.32 -23.93 23.82
CA ILE A 201 6.21 -22.87 23.32
C ILE A 201 5.85 -22.49 21.89
N ARG A 202 5.47 -23.47 21.06
CA ARG A 202 5.25 -23.29 19.62
C ARG A 202 3.77 -23.13 19.25
N GLY A 203 2.85 -23.32 20.18
CA GLY A 203 1.40 -23.16 19.95
C GLY A 203 0.87 -24.12 18.90
N LEU A 204 1.25 -25.40 18.97
CA LEU A 204 0.87 -26.41 17.97
C LEU A 204 -0.52 -26.99 18.26
N ASP A 205 -1.36 -27.12 17.23
CA ASP A 205 -2.72 -27.67 17.36
C ASP A 205 -2.77 -29.22 17.31
N GLY A 206 -1.70 -29.88 16.83
CA GLY A 206 -1.64 -31.33 16.66
C GLY A 206 -0.27 -31.85 16.26
N ILE A 207 -0.12 -33.19 16.22
CA ILE A 207 1.15 -33.88 15.95
C ILE A 207 1.76 -33.51 14.59
N SER A 208 0.94 -33.28 13.57
CA SER A 208 1.41 -32.84 12.24
C SER A 208 2.16 -31.50 12.29
N GLY A 209 1.90 -30.65 13.29
CA GLY A 209 2.64 -29.41 13.53
C GLY A 209 4.12 -29.64 13.88
N LEU A 210 4.52 -30.85 14.27
CA LEU A 210 5.93 -31.19 14.51
C LEU A 210 6.76 -31.21 13.21
N LEU A 211 6.12 -31.38 12.04
CA LEU A 211 6.80 -31.36 10.75
C LEU A 211 7.37 -29.98 10.40
N SER A 212 6.83 -28.90 10.97
CA SER A 212 7.26 -27.52 10.70
C SER A 212 8.33 -27.00 11.66
N LEU A 213 8.82 -27.82 12.60
CA LEU A 213 9.87 -27.40 13.53
C LEU A 213 11.22 -27.22 12.82
N GLU A 214 11.98 -26.18 13.14
CA GLU A 214 13.34 -25.94 12.60
C GLU A 214 14.38 -26.84 13.30
N GLU A 215 15.49 -27.19 12.64
CA GLU A 215 16.47 -28.16 13.17
C GLU A 215 17.11 -27.78 14.54
N ASP A 216 17.05 -26.51 14.94
CA ASP A 216 17.65 -25.97 16.16
C ASP A 216 16.75 -26.08 17.41
N TRP A 217 15.48 -26.44 17.23
CA TRP A 217 14.50 -26.53 18.33
C TRP A 217 14.97 -27.36 19.54
N PRO A 218 15.73 -28.47 19.41
CA PRO A 218 16.15 -29.26 20.57
C PRO A 218 17.04 -28.48 21.53
N ALA A 219 17.91 -27.59 21.02
CA ALA A 219 18.80 -26.77 21.85
C ALA A 219 18.00 -25.72 22.66
N GLU A 220 16.94 -25.17 22.06
CA GLU A 220 16.06 -24.20 22.70
C GLU A 220 15.28 -24.82 23.88
N ILE A 221 14.81 -26.05 23.70
CA ILE A 221 14.11 -26.81 24.75
C ILE A 221 15.08 -27.25 25.85
N ALA A 222 16.31 -27.64 25.49
CA ALA A 222 17.34 -28.02 26.45
C ALA A 222 17.73 -26.89 27.41
N GLY A 223 17.65 -25.62 26.98
CA GLY A 223 17.87 -24.46 27.85
C GLY A 223 16.74 -24.19 28.84
N LYS A 224 15.56 -24.81 28.66
CA LYS A 224 14.33 -24.55 29.43
C LYS A 224 13.91 -25.73 30.32
N LEU A 225 14.62 -26.84 30.26
CA LEU A 225 14.36 -28.05 31.05
C LEU A 225 15.62 -28.47 31.86
N PRO A 226 15.46 -29.14 33.01
CA PRO A 226 16.58 -29.69 33.78
C PRO A 226 17.50 -30.62 32.97
N GLU A 227 18.81 -30.66 33.30
CA GLU A 227 19.80 -31.50 32.58
C GLU A 227 19.46 -32.99 32.59
N GLU A 228 18.73 -33.47 33.61
CA GLU A 228 18.23 -34.85 33.72
C GLU A 228 17.31 -35.27 32.55
N ASN A 229 16.68 -34.33 31.84
CA ASN A 229 15.82 -34.62 30.70
C ASN A 229 16.58 -34.68 29.35
N ARG A 230 17.91 -34.51 29.34
CA ARG A 230 18.70 -34.52 28.08
C ARG A 230 18.51 -35.78 27.23
N PRO A 231 18.50 -37.00 27.78
CA PRO A 231 18.23 -38.21 26.99
C PRO A 231 16.83 -38.22 26.36
N ASP A 232 15.82 -37.66 27.04
CA ASP A 232 14.45 -37.59 26.51
C ASP A 232 14.29 -36.50 25.45
N ILE A 233 15.04 -35.40 25.55
CA ILE A 233 15.11 -34.38 24.48
C ILE A 233 15.70 -35.01 23.22
N GLU A 234 16.78 -35.78 23.34
CA GLU A 234 17.39 -36.51 22.22
C GLU A 234 16.42 -37.53 21.61
N ARG A 235 15.68 -38.28 22.44
CA ARG A 235 14.64 -39.22 21.97
C ARG A 235 13.52 -38.52 21.19
N VAL A 236 12.98 -37.41 21.71
CA VAL A 236 11.93 -36.66 21.00
C VAL A 236 12.49 -36.02 19.73
N ALA A 237 13.72 -35.48 19.78
CA ALA A 237 14.40 -34.95 18.59
C ALA A 237 14.54 -35.99 17.50
N ASN A 238 15.08 -37.16 17.83
CA ASN A 238 15.25 -38.25 16.87
C ASN A 238 13.89 -38.79 16.39
N ALA A 239 12.87 -38.89 17.24
CA ALA A 239 11.52 -39.31 16.84
C ALA A 239 10.84 -38.31 15.88
N VAL A 240 10.99 -37.00 16.11
CA VAL A 240 10.50 -35.95 15.20
C VAL A 240 11.27 -35.99 13.88
N SER A 241 12.60 -36.14 13.90
CA SER A 241 13.40 -36.30 12.69
C SER A 241 13.02 -37.56 11.91
N PHE A 242 12.76 -38.67 12.62
CA PHE A 242 12.29 -39.90 12.00
C PHE A 242 10.90 -39.73 11.38
N TYR A 243 9.98 -39.01 12.05
CA TYR A 243 8.67 -38.66 11.50
C TYR A 243 8.79 -37.81 10.23
N LYS A 244 9.68 -36.80 10.21
CA LYS A 244 9.96 -35.99 9.03
C LYS A 244 10.48 -36.82 7.86
N LEU A 245 11.45 -37.72 8.09
CA LEU A 245 12.00 -38.59 7.05
C LEU A 245 10.95 -39.57 6.51
N LEU A 246 10.13 -40.17 7.39
CA LEU A 246 9.03 -41.05 6.98
C LEU A 246 7.98 -40.29 6.17
N ASN A 247 7.60 -39.09 6.62
CA ASN A 247 6.68 -38.22 5.89
C ASN A 247 7.27 -37.84 4.53
N ARG A 248 8.54 -37.45 4.43
CA ARG A 248 9.22 -37.18 3.16
C ARG A 248 9.16 -38.38 2.20
N LYS A 249 9.31 -39.59 2.74
CA LYS A 249 9.28 -40.83 1.97
C LYS A 249 7.89 -41.14 1.41
N TYR A 250 6.85 -41.19 2.24
CA TYR A 250 5.51 -41.66 1.80
C TYR A 250 4.50 -40.56 1.52
N SER A 251 4.77 -39.29 1.88
CA SER A 251 3.89 -38.14 1.65
C SER A 251 4.35 -37.29 0.47
N LEU A 252 3.38 -36.57 -0.13
CA LEU A 252 3.58 -35.65 -1.24
C LEU A 252 3.71 -34.19 -0.78
N SER A 253 3.99 -33.97 0.51
CA SER A 253 4.22 -32.64 1.09
C SER A 253 5.53 -31.99 0.61
N PHE A 254 5.60 -30.66 0.66
CA PHE A 254 6.76 -29.86 0.24
C PHE A 254 7.92 -29.81 1.27
N CYS A 255 7.78 -30.37 2.47
CA CYS A 255 8.85 -30.36 3.48
C CYS A 255 10.18 -30.90 2.92
N ASP A 256 11.29 -30.16 3.14
CA ASP A 256 12.66 -30.52 2.74
C ASP A 256 12.88 -30.80 1.24
N ILE A 257 12.30 -29.95 0.37
CA ILE A 257 12.38 -30.16 -1.09
C ILE A 257 13.81 -30.16 -1.65
N ASP A 258 14.76 -29.46 -1.02
CA ASP A 258 16.11 -29.29 -1.56
C ASP A 258 16.86 -30.61 -1.71
N ASP A 259 16.69 -31.51 -0.76
CA ASP A 259 17.28 -32.84 -0.82
C ASP A 259 16.57 -33.72 -1.85
N TYR A 260 15.24 -33.61 -1.96
CA TYR A 260 14.48 -34.34 -2.98
C TYR A 260 14.87 -33.90 -4.39
N ILE A 261 15.06 -32.59 -4.61
CA ILE A 261 15.58 -32.04 -5.88
C ILE A 261 16.96 -32.62 -6.18
N THR A 262 17.85 -32.65 -5.19
CA THR A 262 19.20 -33.23 -5.33
C THR A 262 19.12 -34.70 -5.73
N GLN A 263 18.18 -35.44 -5.15
CA GLN A 263 17.96 -36.85 -5.44
C GLN A 263 17.51 -37.07 -6.89
N VAL A 264 16.56 -36.31 -7.41
CA VAL A 264 15.99 -36.53 -8.75
C VAL A 264 16.71 -35.80 -9.89
N GLN A 265 17.63 -34.88 -9.57
CA GLN A 265 18.32 -34.01 -10.55
C GLN A 265 19.09 -34.80 -11.62
N SER A 266 19.66 -35.95 -11.29
CA SER A 266 20.40 -36.78 -12.26
C SER A 266 19.50 -37.58 -13.19
N THR A 267 18.22 -37.75 -12.83
CA THR A 267 17.29 -38.66 -13.52
C THR A 267 16.30 -37.91 -14.40
N ILE A 268 15.79 -36.78 -13.94
CA ILE A 268 14.89 -35.94 -14.74
C ILE A 268 15.72 -35.18 -15.78
N PRO A 269 15.39 -35.24 -17.09
CA PRO A 269 16.09 -34.50 -18.14
C PRO A 269 15.71 -33.01 -18.13
N LEU A 270 15.88 -32.36 -16.97
CA LEU A 270 15.57 -30.95 -16.73
C LEU A 270 16.62 -30.31 -15.81
N ASN A 271 17.02 -29.08 -16.14
CA ASN A 271 17.91 -28.30 -15.29
C ASN A 271 17.13 -27.72 -14.09
N LEU A 272 17.25 -28.34 -12.91
CA LEU A 272 16.59 -27.88 -11.68
C LEU A 272 17.45 -26.92 -10.86
N ASN A 273 18.67 -26.57 -11.31
CA ASN A 273 19.51 -25.57 -10.61
C ASN A 273 18.80 -24.20 -10.51
N GLY A 274 17.94 -23.87 -11.48
CA GLY A 274 17.11 -22.67 -11.44
C GLY A 274 15.97 -22.71 -10.42
N LEU A 275 15.54 -23.90 -9.97
CA LEU A 275 14.42 -24.08 -9.04
C LEU A 275 14.76 -23.50 -7.66
N ARG A 276 15.99 -23.67 -7.17
CA ARG A 276 16.44 -23.08 -5.89
C ARG A 276 16.34 -21.55 -5.89
N LYS A 277 16.73 -20.91 -7.00
CA LYS A 277 16.61 -19.46 -7.18
C LYS A 277 15.15 -18.98 -7.23
N ILE A 278 14.26 -19.80 -7.77
CA ILE A 278 12.81 -19.51 -7.77
C ILE A 278 12.26 -19.60 -6.34
N LEU A 279 12.64 -20.65 -5.60
CA LEU A 279 12.21 -20.86 -4.21
C LEU A 279 12.70 -19.75 -3.27
N SER A 280 13.87 -19.18 -3.54
CA SER A 280 14.42 -18.04 -2.78
C SER A 280 13.87 -16.66 -3.18
N ALA A 281 12.93 -16.57 -4.12
CA ALA A 281 12.35 -15.29 -4.53
C ALA A 281 11.49 -14.69 -3.40
N GLU A 282 11.63 -13.38 -3.15
CA GLU A 282 10.82 -12.67 -2.15
C GLU A 282 9.37 -12.43 -2.62
N GLU A 283 9.16 -12.18 -3.92
CA GLU A 283 7.82 -11.87 -4.46
C GLU A 283 7.03 -13.17 -4.78
N THR A 284 5.94 -13.41 -4.05
CA THR A 284 5.05 -14.59 -4.20
C THR A 284 4.58 -14.78 -5.65
N PHE A 285 4.21 -13.70 -6.34
CA PHE A 285 3.77 -13.75 -7.75
C PHE A 285 4.87 -14.33 -8.68
N ARG A 286 6.12 -13.88 -8.53
CA ARG A 286 7.26 -14.39 -9.33
C ARG A 286 7.57 -15.83 -8.98
N LYS A 287 7.48 -16.18 -7.70
CA LYS A 287 7.67 -17.56 -7.20
C LYS A 287 6.67 -18.51 -7.87
N ILE A 288 5.37 -18.20 -7.81
CA ILE A 288 4.32 -18.99 -8.48
C ILE A 288 4.58 -19.08 -9.99
N ALA A 289 4.84 -17.95 -10.67
CA ALA A 289 5.09 -17.95 -12.11
C ALA A 289 6.28 -18.84 -12.51
N GLY A 290 7.37 -18.79 -11.74
CA GLY A 290 8.54 -19.64 -11.94
C GLY A 290 8.22 -21.13 -11.72
N LEU A 291 7.51 -21.46 -10.64
CA LEU A 291 7.12 -22.83 -10.31
C LEU A 291 6.16 -23.43 -11.35
N LEU A 292 5.18 -22.66 -11.82
CA LEU A 292 4.30 -23.08 -12.92
C LEU A 292 5.09 -23.30 -14.22
N GLY A 293 6.19 -22.56 -14.44
CA GLY A 293 7.11 -22.81 -15.56
C GLY A 293 7.79 -24.17 -15.48
N ILE A 294 8.29 -24.54 -14.30
CA ILE A 294 8.89 -25.86 -14.04
C ILE A 294 7.85 -26.98 -14.16
N LEU A 295 6.67 -26.81 -13.55
CA LEU A 295 5.57 -27.76 -13.65
C LEU A 295 5.13 -28.02 -15.09
N GLN A 296 5.13 -26.99 -15.94
CA GLN A 296 4.84 -27.14 -17.36
C GLN A 296 5.90 -27.99 -18.09
N GLN A 297 7.18 -27.84 -17.73
CA GLN A 297 8.26 -28.66 -18.29
C GLN A 297 8.17 -30.12 -17.81
N LEU A 298 7.89 -30.34 -16.52
CA LEU A 298 7.66 -31.68 -15.97
C LEU A 298 6.48 -32.38 -16.65
N LYS A 299 5.35 -31.67 -16.84
CA LYS A 299 4.21 -32.19 -17.61
C LYS A 299 4.61 -32.61 -19.02
N ASN A 300 5.43 -31.81 -19.70
CA ASN A 300 5.88 -32.14 -21.05
C ASN A 300 6.70 -33.44 -21.06
N ILE A 301 7.60 -33.64 -20.08
CA ILE A 301 8.39 -34.87 -19.92
C ILE A 301 7.48 -36.07 -19.66
N ILE A 302 6.53 -35.94 -18.72
CA ILE A 302 5.57 -37.00 -18.37
C ILE A 302 4.76 -37.45 -19.60
N LEU A 303 4.38 -36.51 -20.47
CA LEU A 303 3.54 -36.76 -21.64
C LEU A 303 4.33 -37.10 -22.92
N LEU A 304 5.65 -37.28 -22.84
CA LEU A 304 6.45 -37.74 -23.97
C LEU A 304 6.07 -39.18 -24.35
N PRO A 305 5.95 -39.50 -25.65
CA PRO A 305 5.67 -40.85 -26.10
C PRO A 305 6.84 -41.81 -25.88
N GLU A 306 8.06 -41.28 -25.74
CA GLU A 306 9.28 -42.04 -25.51
C GLU A 306 9.33 -42.59 -24.07
N THR A 307 10.02 -43.72 -23.90
CA THR A 307 10.32 -44.33 -22.59
C THR A 307 11.74 -43.98 -22.19
N PHE A 308 11.98 -43.75 -20.90
CA PHE A 308 13.33 -43.50 -20.37
C PHE A 308 13.96 -44.77 -19.78
N GLU A 309 15.28 -44.75 -19.63
CA GLU A 309 16.03 -45.83 -18.98
C GLU A 309 15.61 -45.97 -17.51
N ILE A 310 15.40 -47.21 -17.08
CA ILE A 310 15.08 -47.55 -15.70
C ILE A 310 16.40 -47.89 -14.99
N HIS A 311 16.75 -47.12 -13.97
CA HIS A 311 17.91 -47.40 -13.12
C HIS A 311 17.43 -48.07 -11.83
N GLU A 312 17.69 -49.37 -11.69
CA GLU A 312 17.31 -50.16 -10.51
C GLU A 312 18.50 -50.92 -9.92
N ASN A 313 18.70 -50.78 -8.61
CA ASN A 313 19.73 -51.50 -7.84
C ASN A 313 19.06 -52.15 -6.63
N ILE A 314 18.56 -53.37 -6.78
CA ILE A 314 17.73 -54.07 -5.78
C ILE A 314 18.46 -55.30 -5.25
N TYR A 315 18.63 -55.38 -3.94
CA TYR A 315 19.31 -56.45 -3.24
C TYR A 315 18.34 -57.22 -2.32
N ARG A 316 18.56 -58.53 -2.20
CA ARG A 316 17.80 -59.41 -1.29
C ARG A 316 18.74 -59.97 -0.22
N LYS A 317 18.49 -59.64 1.05
CA LYS A 317 19.29 -60.14 2.18
C LYS A 317 18.87 -61.57 2.53
N ARG A 318 19.83 -62.49 2.64
CA ARG A 318 19.62 -63.86 3.15
C ARG A 318 19.82 -63.88 4.66
N HIS A 319 18.83 -63.49 5.47
CA HIS A 319 18.85 -63.78 6.91
C HIS A 319 17.58 -64.53 7.35
N ILE A 320 17.82 -65.77 7.78
CA ILE A 320 16.86 -66.70 8.39
C ILE A 320 16.93 -66.47 9.90
N ALA A 321 16.31 -65.40 10.36
CA ALA A 321 15.87 -65.27 11.75
C ALA A 321 14.54 -64.52 11.66
N ALA A 322 13.43 -65.24 11.87
CA ALA A 322 12.03 -64.86 11.65
C ALA A 322 11.44 -65.03 10.22
N GLY A 323 12.16 -65.56 9.23
CA GLY A 323 11.54 -66.01 7.98
C GLY A 323 11.00 -64.94 7.02
N ILE A 324 11.28 -63.65 7.27
CA ILE A 324 10.83 -62.53 6.41
C ILE A 324 11.95 -62.11 5.44
N PRO A 325 11.77 -62.23 4.11
CA PRO A 325 12.77 -61.81 3.13
C PRO A 325 12.88 -60.28 3.07
N SER A 326 13.95 -59.70 3.61
CA SER A 326 14.22 -58.26 3.53
C SER A 326 14.81 -57.86 2.17
N MET A 327 14.22 -56.84 1.53
CA MET A 327 14.69 -56.23 0.28
C MET A 327 15.13 -54.79 0.56
N TYR A 328 16.24 -54.37 -0.05
CA TYR A 328 16.68 -52.98 -0.01
C TYR A 328 17.29 -52.59 -1.35
N GLY A 329 17.30 -51.29 -1.67
CA GLY A 329 17.78 -50.83 -2.96
C GLY A 329 17.24 -49.49 -3.38
N SER A 330 17.36 -49.19 -4.67
CA SER A 330 16.75 -48.00 -5.26
C SER A 330 16.12 -48.24 -6.63
N TYR A 331 15.11 -47.44 -6.95
CA TYR A 331 14.42 -47.40 -8.24
C TYR A 331 14.30 -45.96 -8.73
N ARG A 332 14.69 -45.71 -9.98
CA ARG A 332 14.63 -44.38 -10.61
C ARG A 332 14.25 -44.48 -12.08
N GLU A 333 13.35 -43.60 -12.50
CA GLU A 333 12.96 -43.40 -13.90
C GLU A 333 12.43 -41.97 -14.07
N ALA A 334 12.70 -41.35 -15.22
CA ALA A 334 12.50 -39.93 -15.42
C ALA A 334 11.03 -39.48 -15.29
N LYS A 335 10.06 -40.21 -15.85
CA LYS A 335 8.63 -39.84 -15.73
C LYS A 335 8.09 -40.07 -14.32
N PHE A 336 8.50 -41.16 -13.67
CA PHE A 336 8.17 -41.43 -12.27
C PHE A 336 8.67 -40.31 -11.34
N ASP A 337 9.95 -39.95 -11.44
CA ASP A 337 10.56 -38.89 -10.64
C ASP A 337 9.94 -37.52 -10.98
N ALA A 338 9.66 -37.25 -12.26
CA ALA A 338 8.98 -36.04 -12.68
C ALA A 338 7.58 -35.91 -12.08
N MET A 339 6.80 -37.01 -12.03
CA MET A 339 5.46 -37.01 -11.41
C MET A 339 5.54 -36.80 -9.89
N GLY A 340 6.49 -37.45 -9.21
CA GLY A 340 6.73 -37.26 -7.79
C GLY A 340 7.12 -35.83 -7.42
N LEU A 341 7.94 -35.19 -8.26
CA LEU A 341 8.29 -33.77 -8.13
C LEU A 341 7.10 -32.86 -8.45
N THR A 342 6.30 -33.19 -9.47
CA THR A 342 5.07 -32.45 -9.81
C THR A 342 4.14 -32.34 -8.61
N PHE A 343 3.81 -33.43 -7.92
CA PHE A 343 2.88 -33.36 -6.79
C PHE A 343 3.38 -32.50 -5.63
N ARG A 344 4.67 -32.57 -5.30
CA ARG A 344 5.28 -31.75 -4.23
C ARG A 344 5.28 -30.27 -4.58
N LEU A 345 5.63 -29.93 -5.82
CA LEU A 345 5.60 -28.55 -6.31
C LEU A 345 4.17 -28.01 -6.40
N GLU A 346 3.19 -28.82 -6.78
CA GLU A 346 1.78 -28.41 -6.80
C GLU A 346 1.23 -28.12 -5.40
N SER A 347 1.62 -28.93 -4.41
CA SER A 347 1.28 -28.66 -3.01
C SER A 347 1.80 -27.30 -2.57
N LEU A 348 3.06 -26.96 -2.89
CA LEU A 348 3.61 -25.63 -2.60
C LEU A 348 2.86 -24.53 -3.34
N VAL A 349 2.60 -24.71 -4.64
CA VAL A 349 1.93 -23.68 -5.46
C VAL A 349 0.52 -23.39 -4.93
N ASN A 350 -0.21 -24.39 -4.45
CA ASN A 350 -1.52 -24.19 -3.83
C ASN A 350 -1.42 -23.36 -2.54
N THR A 351 -0.43 -23.61 -1.68
CA THR A 351 -0.15 -22.76 -0.50
C THR A 351 0.21 -21.33 -0.91
N LEU A 352 1.09 -21.16 -1.90
CA LEU A 352 1.47 -19.84 -2.38
C LEU A 352 0.31 -19.09 -3.03
N PHE A 353 -0.62 -19.78 -3.71
CA PHE A 353 -1.84 -19.15 -4.24
C PHE A 353 -2.75 -18.64 -3.12
N GLU A 354 -2.81 -19.33 -1.98
CA GLU A 354 -3.54 -18.88 -0.80
C GLU A 354 -2.93 -17.59 -0.25
N GLU A 355 -1.62 -17.58 -0.01
CA GLU A 355 -0.88 -16.38 0.41
C GLU A 355 -1.07 -15.22 -0.58
N LEU A 356 -1.05 -15.51 -1.90
CA LEU A 356 -1.24 -14.52 -2.95
C LEU A 356 -2.63 -13.87 -2.89
N ILE A 357 -3.67 -14.66 -2.58
CA ILE A 357 -5.06 -14.19 -2.45
C ILE A 357 -5.24 -13.42 -1.14
N GLU A 358 -4.68 -13.88 -0.03
CA GLU A 358 -4.75 -13.21 1.27
C GLU A 358 -4.06 -11.83 1.25
N GLY A 359 -2.90 -11.74 0.60
CA GLY A 359 -2.17 -10.48 0.41
C GLY A 359 -2.81 -9.49 -0.57
N PHE A 360 -3.91 -9.85 -1.24
CA PHE A 360 -4.57 -8.97 -2.20
C PHE A 360 -5.68 -8.13 -1.56
N ASP A 361 -5.52 -6.80 -1.58
CA ASP A 361 -6.53 -5.85 -1.12
C ASP A 361 -7.75 -5.81 -2.08
N LEU A 362 -8.86 -6.43 -1.64
CA LEU A 362 -10.17 -6.43 -2.30
C LEU A 362 -11.21 -5.60 -1.53
N ASN A 363 -10.79 -4.62 -0.71
CA ASN A 363 -11.75 -3.75 -0.02
C ASN A 363 -12.62 -2.95 -1.01
N PHE A 364 -12.05 -2.57 -2.16
CA PHE A 364 -12.75 -2.03 -3.30
C PHE A 364 -11.94 -2.26 -4.57
N ILE A 365 -12.64 -2.36 -5.70
CA ILE A 365 -12.04 -2.64 -7.00
C ILE A 365 -12.12 -1.39 -7.88
N THR A 366 -10.97 -0.98 -8.40
CA THR A 366 -10.80 0.07 -9.40
C THR A 366 -10.18 -0.50 -10.68
N HIS A 367 -9.92 0.34 -11.68
CA HIS A 367 -9.27 -0.11 -12.92
C HIS A 367 -7.86 -0.67 -12.70
N ASP A 368 -7.07 -0.10 -11.78
CA ASP A 368 -5.76 -0.66 -11.40
C ASP A 368 -5.91 -2.05 -10.78
N THR A 369 -6.87 -2.20 -9.86
CA THR A 369 -7.19 -3.49 -9.25
C THR A 369 -7.55 -4.53 -10.30
N PHE A 370 -8.37 -4.18 -11.32
CA PHE A 370 -8.69 -5.09 -12.42
C PHE A 370 -7.44 -5.52 -13.22
N TYR A 371 -6.48 -4.63 -13.44
CA TYR A 371 -5.24 -4.98 -14.14
C TYR A 371 -4.41 -6.00 -13.34
N ARG A 372 -4.39 -5.89 -12.02
CA ARG A 372 -3.75 -6.85 -11.11
C ARG A 372 -4.52 -8.18 -11.08
N ILE A 373 -5.85 -8.15 -11.00
CA ILE A 373 -6.70 -9.35 -11.08
C ILE A 373 -6.43 -10.11 -12.38
N TYR A 374 -6.37 -9.42 -13.52
CA TYR A 374 -6.06 -10.03 -14.81
C TYR A 374 -4.71 -10.78 -14.80
N LYS A 375 -3.66 -10.20 -14.18
CA LYS A 375 -2.37 -10.88 -14.04
C LYS A 375 -2.49 -12.17 -13.23
N TYR A 376 -3.31 -12.20 -12.18
CA TYR A 376 -3.48 -13.37 -11.33
C TYR A 376 -4.30 -14.45 -12.03
N LEU A 377 -5.38 -14.08 -12.71
CA LEU A 377 -6.19 -15.01 -13.51
C LEU A 377 -5.37 -15.68 -14.62
N LYS A 378 -4.33 -15.03 -15.16
CA LYS A 378 -3.39 -15.69 -16.07
C LYS A 378 -2.59 -16.81 -15.41
N LEU A 379 -2.15 -16.65 -14.16
CA LEU A 379 -1.47 -17.71 -13.41
C LEU A 379 -2.41 -18.88 -13.16
N PHE A 380 -3.66 -18.60 -12.78
CA PHE A 380 -4.68 -19.63 -12.63
C PHE A 380 -4.97 -20.37 -13.95
N ASN A 381 -5.06 -19.67 -15.08
CA ASN A 381 -5.21 -20.33 -16.38
C ASN A 381 -4.03 -21.26 -16.69
N GLN A 382 -2.81 -20.84 -16.38
CA GLN A 382 -1.62 -21.68 -16.55
C GLN A 382 -1.67 -22.90 -15.63
N ALA A 383 -2.09 -22.74 -14.38
CA ALA A 383 -2.30 -23.83 -13.42
C ALA A 383 -3.34 -24.85 -13.92
N LEU A 384 -4.52 -24.41 -14.36
CA LEU A 384 -5.56 -25.27 -14.94
C LEU A 384 -5.04 -26.06 -16.16
N ASN A 385 -4.31 -25.38 -17.05
CA ASN A 385 -3.68 -26.02 -18.19
C ASN A 385 -2.69 -27.10 -17.76
N ILE A 386 -1.82 -26.82 -16.78
CA ILE A 386 -0.86 -27.78 -16.23
C ILE A 386 -1.58 -28.97 -15.60
N ASP A 387 -2.66 -28.75 -14.86
CA ASP A 387 -3.44 -29.80 -14.19
C ASP A 387 -4.15 -30.75 -15.16
N GLY A 388 -4.21 -30.40 -16.45
CA GLY A 388 -4.91 -31.18 -17.48
C GLY A 388 -6.38 -30.80 -17.65
N ILE A 389 -6.74 -29.58 -17.24
CA ILE A 389 -8.08 -29.00 -17.33
C ILE A 389 -8.09 -27.78 -18.27
N PRO A 390 -7.59 -27.89 -19.52
CA PRO A 390 -7.61 -26.76 -20.45
C PRO A 390 -9.06 -26.46 -20.86
N THR A 391 -9.50 -25.21 -20.69
CA THR A 391 -10.83 -24.77 -21.15
C THR A 391 -10.73 -23.54 -22.06
N ARG A 392 -11.27 -23.68 -23.29
CA ARG A 392 -11.38 -22.54 -24.22
C ARG A 392 -12.29 -21.45 -23.69
N GLU A 393 -13.26 -21.80 -22.85
CA GLU A 393 -14.15 -20.85 -22.19
C GLU A 393 -13.38 -19.89 -21.29
N PHE A 394 -12.45 -20.39 -20.46
CA PHE A 394 -11.66 -19.54 -19.57
C PHE A 394 -10.72 -18.61 -20.35
N GLU A 395 -10.06 -19.14 -21.38
CA GLU A 395 -9.20 -18.34 -22.28
C GLU A 395 -9.98 -17.24 -22.99
N SER A 396 -11.21 -17.53 -23.44
CA SER A 396 -12.08 -16.56 -24.09
C SER A 396 -12.51 -15.46 -23.11
N GLN A 397 -12.83 -15.81 -21.87
CA GLN A 397 -13.14 -14.83 -20.80
C GLN A 397 -11.92 -13.97 -20.46
N LEU A 398 -10.72 -14.55 -20.38
CA LEU A 398 -9.47 -13.81 -20.19
C LEU A 398 -9.22 -12.81 -21.31
N GLU A 399 -9.40 -13.21 -22.58
CA GLU A 399 -9.23 -12.28 -23.71
C GLU A 399 -10.32 -11.20 -23.75
N LEU A 400 -11.57 -11.52 -23.38
CA LEU A 400 -12.62 -10.52 -23.20
C LEU A 400 -12.21 -9.49 -22.13
N PHE A 401 -11.77 -9.95 -20.96
CA PHE A 401 -11.36 -9.10 -19.85
C PHE A 401 -10.15 -8.21 -20.20
N LYS A 402 -9.15 -8.77 -20.90
CA LYS A 402 -7.99 -8.03 -21.39
C LYS A 402 -8.37 -6.91 -22.37
N LYS A 403 -9.31 -7.17 -23.28
CA LYS A 403 -9.82 -6.15 -24.21
C LYS A 403 -10.60 -5.09 -23.46
N ALA A 404 -11.47 -5.51 -22.54
CA ALA A 404 -12.23 -4.64 -21.63
C ALA A 404 -11.33 -3.63 -20.90
N LEU A 405 -10.21 -4.08 -20.31
CA LEU A 405 -9.23 -3.23 -19.63
C LEU A 405 -8.64 -2.10 -20.49
N ARG A 406 -8.67 -2.22 -21.82
CA ARG A 406 -8.11 -1.22 -22.75
C ARG A 406 -9.17 -0.23 -23.27
N ILE A 407 -10.45 -0.53 -23.06
CA ILE A 407 -11.55 0.31 -23.55
C ILE A 407 -11.84 1.39 -22.51
N LYS A 408 -11.76 2.67 -22.92
CA LYS A 408 -11.95 3.81 -22.01
C LYS A 408 -13.38 3.95 -21.46
N MET A 409 -14.40 3.49 -22.20
CA MET A 409 -15.82 3.65 -21.86
C MET A 409 -16.50 2.34 -21.47
N ILE A 410 -15.74 1.40 -20.90
CA ILE A 410 -16.36 0.20 -20.32
C ILE A 410 -17.08 0.54 -19.02
N THR A 411 -18.28 0.00 -18.83
CA THR A 411 -19.08 0.25 -17.64
C THR A 411 -18.78 -0.75 -16.53
N PHE A 412 -19.10 -0.38 -15.30
CA PHE A 412 -18.99 -1.28 -14.15
C PHE A 412 -19.86 -2.54 -14.30
N THR A 413 -21.06 -2.40 -14.86
CA THR A 413 -21.97 -3.53 -15.15
C THR A 413 -21.38 -4.51 -16.16
N GLN A 414 -20.61 -4.04 -17.15
CA GLN A 414 -19.92 -4.93 -18.09
C GLN A 414 -18.81 -5.73 -17.38
N TYR A 415 -18.11 -5.14 -16.40
CA TYR A 415 -17.19 -5.91 -15.57
C TYR A 415 -17.91 -6.96 -14.72
N LEU A 416 -19.07 -6.64 -14.12
CA LEU A 416 -19.89 -7.63 -13.42
C LEU A 416 -20.22 -8.85 -14.31
N ASP A 417 -20.60 -8.62 -15.57
CA ASP A 417 -20.90 -9.71 -16.51
C ASP A 417 -19.67 -10.54 -16.87
N ILE A 418 -18.49 -9.92 -17.00
CA ILE A 418 -17.22 -10.63 -17.20
C ILE A 418 -16.91 -11.57 -16.01
N PHE A 419 -17.07 -11.09 -14.78
CA PHE A 419 -16.78 -11.90 -13.58
C PHE A 419 -17.85 -12.97 -13.30
N ARG A 420 -19.11 -12.72 -13.66
CA ARG A 420 -20.14 -13.78 -13.75
C ARG A 420 -19.74 -14.85 -14.76
N GLY A 421 -19.21 -14.45 -15.91
CA GLY A 421 -18.63 -15.34 -16.91
C GLY A 421 -17.56 -16.25 -16.31
N PHE A 422 -16.53 -15.69 -15.67
CA PHE A 422 -15.49 -16.48 -15.00
C PHE A 422 -16.05 -17.46 -13.96
N THR A 423 -16.98 -17.01 -13.12
CA THR A 423 -17.61 -17.86 -12.10
C THR A 423 -18.35 -19.04 -12.73
N GLN A 424 -19.07 -18.80 -13.84
CA GLN A 424 -19.73 -19.86 -14.58
C GLN A 424 -18.74 -20.86 -15.19
N VAL A 425 -17.61 -20.37 -15.75
CA VAL A 425 -16.58 -21.26 -16.30
C VAL A 425 -15.98 -22.16 -15.21
N VAL A 426 -15.72 -21.63 -14.01
CA VAL A 426 -15.20 -22.44 -12.90
C VAL A 426 -16.22 -23.50 -12.44
N ARG A 427 -17.51 -23.16 -12.39
CA ARG A 427 -18.58 -24.15 -12.14
C ARG A 427 -18.60 -25.24 -13.20
N ASN A 428 -18.47 -24.89 -14.48
CA ASN A 428 -18.40 -25.86 -15.57
C ASN A 428 -17.17 -26.77 -15.41
N ILE A 429 -16.00 -26.21 -15.08
CA ILE A 429 -14.78 -26.99 -14.80
C ILE A 429 -15.02 -28.02 -13.69
N VAL A 430 -15.57 -27.58 -12.54
CA VAL A 430 -15.86 -28.47 -11.41
C VAL A 430 -16.86 -29.56 -11.84
N SER A 431 -17.89 -29.19 -12.58
CA SER A 431 -18.89 -30.14 -13.08
C SER A 431 -18.27 -31.17 -14.02
N ASP A 432 -17.49 -30.77 -15.01
CA ASP A 432 -17.01 -31.64 -16.09
C ASP A 432 -15.86 -32.55 -15.67
N TYR A 433 -14.95 -32.05 -14.83
CA TYR A 433 -13.71 -32.75 -14.47
C TYR A 433 -13.77 -33.46 -13.12
N PHE A 434 -14.77 -33.17 -12.28
CA PHE A 434 -14.87 -33.76 -10.94
C PHE A 434 -16.26 -34.37 -10.68
N ASN A 435 -17.34 -33.62 -10.88
CA ASN A 435 -18.67 -34.15 -10.55
C ASN A 435 -19.12 -35.21 -11.56
N ASN A 436 -19.33 -34.83 -12.82
CA ASN A 436 -19.91 -35.69 -13.87
C ASN A 436 -19.07 -36.95 -14.14
N ILE A 437 -17.75 -36.88 -13.92
CA ILE A 437 -16.84 -38.00 -14.18
C ILE A 437 -16.89 -39.08 -13.08
N HIS A 438 -17.29 -38.70 -11.86
CA HIS A 438 -17.33 -39.60 -10.70
C HIS A 438 -18.75 -39.95 -10.25
N GLU A 439 -19.73 -39.06 -10.45
CA GLU A 439 -21.08 -39.14 -9.90
C GLU A 439 -21.73 -40.53 -10.04
N GLN A 440 -21.81 -41.08 -11.26
CA GLN A 440 -22.44 -42.38 -11.47
C GLN A 440 -21.73 -43.51 -10.72
N ASN A 441 -20.40 -43.59 -10.84
CA ASN A 441 -19.62 -44.63 -10.17
C ASN A 441 -19.65 -44.46 -8.65
N LEU A 442 -19.72 -43.22 -8.16
CA LEU A 442 -19.74 -42.92 -6.74
C LEU A 442 -21.03 -43.40 -6.10
N VAL A 443 -22.16 -43.17 -6.76
CA VAL A 443 -23.46 -43.73 -6.35
C VAL A 443 -23.41 -45.27 -6.37
N GLU A 444 -22.98 -45.86 -7.49
CA GLU A 444 -22.90 -47.32 -7.63
C GLU A 444 -21.98 -47.95 -6.57
N ILE A 445 -20.79 -47.40 -6.32
CA ILE A 445 -19.82 -47.96 -5.38
C ILE A 445 -20.27 -47.75 -3.93
N ALA A 446 -20.83 -46.59 -3.59
CA ALA A 446 -21.27 -46.30 -2.24
C ALA A 446 -22.39 -47.27 -1.81
N ASP A 447 -23.32 -47.60 -2.71
CA ASP A 447 -24.43 -48.52 -2.41
C ASP A 447 -23.99 -49.95 -2.03
N TYR A 448 -22.85 -50.42 -2.55
CA TYR A 448 -22.36 -51.78 -2.30
C TYR A 448 -21.16 -51.86 -1.34
N LEU A 449 -20.49 -50.75 -1.04
CA LEU A 449 -19.32 -50.74 -0.16
C LEU A 449 -19.75 -50.67 1.32
N PRO A 450 -19.50 -51.72 2.12
CA PRO A 450 -19.87 -51.74 3.53
C PRO A 450 -19.20 -50.61 4.34
N PRO A 451 -19.87 -50.00 5.34
CA PRO A 451 -19.30 -48.92 6.14
C PRO A 451 -17.98 -49.28 6.84
N ASP A 452 -17.78 -50.54 7.24
CA ASP A 452 -16.55 -51.03 7.88
C ASP A 452 -15.33 -51.01 6.94
N LYS A 453 -15.55 -50.88 5.63
CA LYS A 453 -14.50 -50.76 4.61
C LYS A 453 -14.13 -49.31 4.26
N LEU A 454 -14.87 -48.34 4.79
CA LEU A 454 -14.60 -46.91 4.57
C LEU A 454 -13.51 -46.41 5.50
N LEU A 455 -12.70 -45.46 5.03
CA LEU A 455 -11.75 -44.74 5.88
C LEU A 455 -12.48 -43.97 6.98
N PRO A 456 -11.88 -43.84 8.19
CA PRO A 456 -12.53 -43.19 9.34
C PRO A 456 -13.06 -41.78 9.07
N LYS A 457 -12.42 -41.01 8.19
CA LYS A 457 -12.85 -39.64 7.82
C LYS A 457 -14.27 -39.56 7.24
N TYR A 458 -14.80 -40.68 6.71
CA TYR A 458 -16.16 -40.75 6.17
C TYR A 458 -17.19 -41.18 7.21
N LEU A 459 -16.78 -41.78 8.33
CA LEU A 459 -17.66 -42.40 9.33
C LEU A 459 -18.00 -41.43 10.49
N ARG A 460 -19.19 -41.57 11.08
CA ARG A 460 -19.63 -40.97 12.36
C ARG A 460 -20.56 -41.96 13.04
N GLU A 461 -20.64 -41.91 14.38
CA GLU A 461 -21.42 -42.87 15.18
C GLU A 461 -22.95 -42.76 15.01
N SER A 462 -23.48 -41.71 14.36
CA SER A 462 -24.92 -41.40 14.31
C SER A 462 -25.54 -41.24 12.91
N ASP A 463 -24.78 -41.42 11.82
CA ASP A 463 -25.28 -41.19 10.47
C ASP A 463 -26.20 -42.35 10.01
N ASN A 464 -27.38 -42.04 9.46
CA ASN A 464 -28.15 -43.05 8.71
C ASN A 464 -27.52 -43.30 7.32
N LEU A 465 -27.88 -44.40 6.64
CA LEU A 465 -27.25 -44.78 5.35
C LEU A 465 -27.30 -43.66 4.30
N LYS A 466 -28.40 -42.90 4.23
CA LYS A 466 -28.56 -41.81 3.25
C LYS A 466 -27.65 -40.61 3.58
N GLU A 467 -27.57 -40.25 4.86
CA GLU A 467 -26.66 -39.19 5.35
C GLU A 467 -25.20 -39.57 5.12
N LEU A 468 -24.85 -40.84 5.36
CA LEU A 468 -23.52 -41.36 5.08
C LEU A 468 -23.14 -41.20 3.60
N TYR A 469 -24.05 -41.49 2.66
CA TYR A 469 -23.78 -41.33 1.22
C TYR A 469 -23.55 -39.89 0.79
N HIS A 470 -24.40 -38.97 1.25
CA HIS A 470 -24.24 -37.56 0.93
C HIS A 470 -22.90 -37.04 1.44
N LYS A 471 -22.53 -37.44 2.66
CA LYS A 471 -21.25 -37.09 3.27
C LYS A 471 -20.05 -37.71 2.56
N VAL A 472 -20.11 -38.99 2.19
CA VAL A 472 -19.08 -39.66 1.38
C VAL A 472 -18.86 -38.90 0.07
N SER A 473 -19.96 -38.56 -0.61
CA SER A 473 -19.90 -37.84 -1.89
C SER A 473 -19.30 -36.45 -1.74
N GLU A 474 -19.75 -35.69 -0.73
CA GLU A 474 -19.24 -34.36 -0.44
C GLU A 474 -17.74 -34.36 -0.10
N ILE A 475 -17.32 -35.22 0.84
CA ILE A 475 -15.92 -35.31 1.27
C ILE A 475 -15.03 -35.77 0.10
N PHE A 476 -15.46 -36.78 -0.65
CA PHE A 476 -14.70 -37.28 -1.81
C PHE A 476 -14.50 -36.18 -2.87
N LEU A 477 -15.58 -35.51 -3.28
CA LEU A 477 -15.49 -34.45 -4.29
C LEU A 477 -14.66 -33.26 -3.77
N ARG A 478 -14.86 -32.84 -2.51
CA ARG A 478 -14.11 -31.75 -1.90
C ARG A 478 -12.61 -32.06 -1.84
N ASP A 479 -12.23 -33.24 -1.38
CA ASP A 479 -10.83 -33.65 -1.27
C ASP A 479 -10.19 -33.75 -2.67
N THR A 480 -10.93 -34.27 -3.66
CA THR A 480 -10.45 -34.36 -5.05
C THR A 480 -10.24 -32.97 -5.65
N ILE A 481 -11.18 -32.04 -5.47
CA ILE A 481 -11.07 -30.64 -5.93
C ILE A 481 -9.94 -29.90 -5.20
N ALA A 482 -9.80 -30.08 -3.88
CA ALA A 482 -8.75 -29.44 -3.10
C ALA A 482 -7.34 -29.92 -3.51
N SER A 483 -7.21 -31.15 -4.00
CA SER A 483 -5.95 -31.71 -4.50
C SER A 483 -5.55 -31.19 -5.88
N SER A 484 -6.47 -30.57 -6.62
CA SER A 484 -6.21 -30.01 -7.94
C SER A 484 -5.39 -28.71 -7.85
N LEU A 485 -4.59 -28.44 -8.88
CA LEU A 485 -3.74 -27.26 -8.93
C LEU A 485 -4.58 -25.99 -9.19
N GLY A 486 -4.79 -25.21 -8.13
CA GLY A 486 -5.35 -23.85 -8.20
C GLY A 486 -6.87 -23.74 -8.33
N VAL A 487 -7.63 -24.82 -8.52
CA VAL A 487 -9.11 -24.75 -8.74
C VAL A 487 -9.85 -24.14 -7.56
N GLN A 488 -9.66 -24.66 -6.35
CA GLN A 488 -10.34 -24.16 -5.15
C GLN A 488 -9.94 -22.70 -4.84
N ARG A 489 -8.66 -22.37 -5.03
CA ARG A 489 -8.13 -21.02 -4.80
C ARG A 489 -8.65 -20.02 -5.83
N LEU A 490 -8.81 -20.44 -7.10
CA LEU A 490 -9.44 -19.64 -8.14
C LEU A 490 -10.90 -19.33 -7.80
N ASP A 491 -11.68 -20.32 -7.36
CA ASP A 491 -13.08 -20.15 -6.97
C ASP A 491 -13.22 -19.17 -5.80
N LEU A 492 -12.39 -19.32 -4.76
CA LEU A 492 -12.32 -18.39 -3.64
C LEU A 492 -12.00 -16.96 -4.10
N PHE A 493 -11.02 -16.80 -4.99
CA PHE A 493 -10.62 -15.49 -5.50
C PHE A 493 -11.75 -14.82 -6.29
N LEU A 494 -12.39 -15.54 -7.20
CA LEU A 494 -13.53 -15.04 -7.99
C LEU A 494 -14.75 -14.73 -7.12
N THR A 495 -14.99 -15.52 -6.07
CA THR A 495 -16.05 -15.28 -5.10
C THR A 495 -15.81 -13.98 -4.34
N ARG A 496 -14.59 -13.75 -3.82
CA ARG A 496 -14.21 -12.49 -3.16
C ARG A 496 -14.37 -11.30 -4.10
N ILE A 497 -13.89 -11.42 -5.35
CA ILE A 497 -14.05 -10.36 -6.36
C ILE A 497 -15.52 -10.05 -6.62
N SER A 498 -16.33 -11.08 -6.86
CA SER A 498 -17.76 -10.92 -7.19
C SER A 498 -18.53 -10.29 -6.03
N HIS A 499 -18.22 -10.67 -4.79
CA HIS A 499 -18.78 -10.06 -3.59
C HIS A 499 -18.47 -8.55 -3.55
N THR A 500 -17.19 -8.18 -3.64
CA THR A 500 -16.79 -6.76 -3.62
C THR A 500 -17.44 -5.97 -4.76
N LEU A 501 -17.50 -6.53 -5.98
CA LEU A 501 -18.14 -5.86 -7.11
C LEU A 501 -19.65 -5.67 -6.87
N HIS A 502 -20.32 -6.65 -6.28
CA HIS A 502 -21.76 -6.54 -5.99
C HIS A 502 -22.02 -5.47 -4.93
N GLU A 503 -21.25 -5.47 -3.84
CA GLU A 503 -21.34 -4.45 -2.80
C GLU A 503 -21.10 -3.04 -3.35
N GLN A 504 -20.12 -2.87 -4.25
CA GLN A 504 -19.84 -1.59 -4.91
C GLN A 504 -21.02 -1.15 -5.79
N ALA A 505 -21.63 -2.06 -6.54
CA ALA A 505 -22.81 -1.76 -7.36
C ALA A 505 -24.03 -1.35 -6.53
N GLU A 506 -24.22 -1.93 -5.34
CA GLU A 506 -25.34 -1.60 -4.46
C GLU A 506 -25.15 -0.26 -3.73
N LYS A 507 -23.93 0.04 -3.30
CA LYS A 507 -23.62 1.21 -2.45
C LYS A 507 -23.38 2.50 -3.26
N LEU A 508 -23.08 2.40 -4.55
CA LEU A 508 -22.74 3.56 -5.40
C LEU A 508 -23.85 3.89 -6.40
N HIS A 509 -24.19 5.18 -6.51
CA HIS A 509 -25.03 5.67 -7.59
C HIS A 509 -24.37 5.43 -8.97
N VAL A 510 -25.19 5.27 -10.02
CA VAL A 510 -24.75 4.98 -11.40
C VAL A 510 -23.63 5.92 -11.86
N ASP A 511 -23.76 7.23 -11.61
CA ASP A 511 -22.80 8.25 -12.03
C ASP A 511 -21.41 8.12 -11.36
N LYS A 512 -21.35 7.48 -10.18
CA LYS A 512 -20.10 7.30 -9.41
C LYS A 512 -19.26 6.11 -9.87
N HIS A 513 -19.83 5.21 -10.67
CA HIS A 513 -19.10 4.06 -11.20
C HIS A 513 -17.96 4.49 -12.14
N TYR A 514 -18.14 5.58 -12.90
CA TYR A 514 -17.09 6.12 -13.76
C TYR A 514 -15.89 6.60 -12.92
N PHE A 515 -16.16 7.40 -11.90
CA PHE A 515 -15.12 7.91 -11.00
C PHE A 515 -14.36 6.79 -10.30
N LEU A 516 -15.06 5.73 -9.90
CA LEU A 516 -14.45 4.55 -9.28
C LEU A 516 -13.49 3.82 -10.24
N LEU A 517 -13.84 3.72 -11.52
CA LEU A 517 -12.97 3.11 -12.53
C LEU A 517 -11.79 4.03 -12.87
N SER A 518 -11.93 5.35 -12.83
CA SER A 518 -10.80 6.27 -13.03
C SER A 518 -9.90 6.38 -11.80
N TYR A 519 -10.45 6.15 -10.61
CA TYR A 519 -9.75 6.33 -9.34
C TYR A 519 -8.59 5.34 -9.20
N ASN A 520 -7.37 5.87 -9.06
CA ASN A 520 -6.21 5.06 -8.72
C ASN A 520 -5.72 5.40 -7.30
N PRO A 521 -5.95 4.51 -6.31
CA PRO A 521 -5.46 4.69 -4.96
C PRO A 521 -3.94 4.90 -4.88
N GLY A 522 -3.15 4.28 -5.77
CA GLY A 522 -1.70 4.44 -5.79
C GLY A 522 -1.23 5.84 -6.20
N ASN A 523 -2.11 6.66 -6.81
CA ASN A 523 -1.75 7.97 -7.36
C ASN A 523 -2.15 9.13 -6.46
N ILE A 524 -2.77 8.89 -5.30
CA ILE A 524 -3.40 9.95 -4.50
C ILE A 524 -2.42 10.77 -3.66
N VAL A 525 -1.24 10.22 -3.37
CA VAL A 525 -0.24 10.90 -2.54
C VAL A 525 1.19 10.51 -2.90
N THR A 526 2.11 11.47 -2.91
CA THR A 526 3.54 11.25 -3.18
C THR A 526 4.43 12.00 -2.19
N SER A 527 5.62 11.49 -1.88
CA SER A 527 6.57 12.18 -0.99
C SER A 527 7.32 13.28 -1.75
N ILE A 528 7.67 14.38 -1.08
CA ILE A 528 8.53 15.42 -1.66
C ILE A 528 9.98 14.94 -1.74
N SER A 529 10.43 14.13 -0.77
CA SER A 529 11.82 13.65 -0.71
C SER A 529 12.06 12.41 -1.56
N GLU A 530 11.05 11.56 -1.70
CA GLU A 530 11.09 10.29 -2.45
C GLU A 530 9.83 10.17 -3.33
N PRO A 531 9.72 10.95 -4.40
CA PRO A 531 8.50 11.01 -5.21
C PRO A 531 8.33 9.74 -6.06
N ASP A 532 7.08 9.32 -6.26
CA ASP A 532 6.75 8.35 -7.31
C ASP A 532 7.00 9.00 -8.69
N THR A 533 7.89 8.38 -9.48
CA THR A 533 8.31 8.87 -10.79
C THR A 533 7.16 8.95 -11.79
N LYS A 534 6.09 8.16 -11.62
CA LYS A 534 4.91 8.19 -12.48
C LYS A 534 4.06 9.45 -12.29
N LEU A 535 4.20 10.11 -11.15
CA LEU A 535 3.40 11.28 -10.76
C LEU A 535 4.17 12.60 -10.95
N LEU A 536 5.38 12.56 -11.50
CA LEU A 536 6.27 13.72 -11.66
C LEU A 536 5.83 14.64 -12.82
N ASP A 537 4.62 15.16 -12.74
CA ASP A 537 4.09 16.12 -13.69
C ASP A 537 3.26 17.21 -13.01
N ILE A 538 3.08 18.33 -13.73
CA ILE A 538 2.37 19.51 -13.24
C ILE A 538 0.87 19.25 -13.03
N VAL A 539 0.31 18.27 -13.73
CA VAL A 539 -1.12 17.97 -13.68
C VAL A 539 -1.45 17.30 -12.36
N HIS A 540 -0.63 16.37 -11.88
CA HIS A 540 -0.84 15.69 -10.60
C HIS A 540 -0.37 16.50 -9.40
N LEU A 541 0.79 17.14 -9.48
CA LEU A 541 1.43 17.79 -8.32
C LEU A 541 1.12 19.28 -8.21
N GLY A 542 0.53 19.86 -9.24
CA GLY A 542 0.49 21.30 -9.40
C GLY A 542 1.88 21.92 -9.59
N ASN A 543 1.92 23.22 -9.87
CA ASN A 543 3.17 23.92 -10.13
C ASN A 543 4.06 23.98 -8.87
N LYS A 544 3.45 24.28 -7.71
CA LYS A 544 4.17 24.38 -6.43
C LYS A 544 4.78 23.04 -6.00
N GLY A 545 3.97 21.98 -6.03
CA GLY A 545 4.39 20.63 -5.67
C GLY A 545 5.56 20.15 -6.52
N LEU A 546 5.43 20.27 -7.84
CA LEU A 546 6.47 19.88 -8.79
C LEU A 546 7.79 20.63 -8.54
N ASN A 547 7.73 21.95 -8.31
CA ASN A 547 8.92 22.74 -8.06
C ASN A 547 9.62 22.36 -6.75
N MET A 548 8.88 22.05 -5.68
CA MET A 548 9.47 21.56 -4.42
C MET A 548 10.20 20.23 -4.61
N VAL A 549 9.59 19.29 -5.35
CA VAL A 549 10.22 18.00 -5.65
C VAL A 549 11.51 18.20 -6.45
N LYS A 550 11.50 19.07 -7.46
CA LYS A 550 12.71 19.40 -8.23
C LYS A 550 13.78 20.04 -7.36
N MET A 551 13.44 21.04 -6.55
CA MET A 551 14.38 21.68 -5.62
C MET A 551 14.98 20.68 -4.64
N LYS A 552 14.18 19.75 -4.11
CA LYS A 552 14.65 18.70 -3.22
C LYS A 552 15.61 17.74 -3.92
N SER A 553 15.35 17.39 -5.19
CA SER A 553 16.24 16.55 -6.00
C SER A 553 17.59 17.21 -6.29
N LEU A 554 17.65 18.55 -6.28
CA LEU A 554 18.89 19.34 -6.38
C LEU A 554 19.63 19.48 -5.04
N GLY A 555 19.13 18.85 -3.96
CA GLY A 555 19.74 18.94 -2.63
C GLY A 555 19.49 20.26 -1.90
N LEU A 556 18.54 21.08 -2.36
CA LEU A 556 18.19 22.36 -1.72
C LEU A 556 17.43 22.12 -0.40
N PRO A 557 17.49 23.05 0.57
CA PRO A 557 16.94 22.85 1.91
C PRO A 557 15.42 23.03 1.92
N VAL A 558 14.70 22.13 1.23
CA VAL A 558 13.24 22.06 1.26
C VAL A 558 12.81 21.20 2.45
N PRO A 559 11.93 21.72 3.34
CA PRO A 559 11.39 20.94 4.45
C PRO A 559 10.67 19.69 3.95
N PRO A 560 10.80 18.55 4.67
CA PRO A 560 10.17 17.30 4.26
C PRO A 560 8.64 17.43 4.32
N GLY A 561 7.97 16.64 3.47
CA GLY A 561 6.52 16.66 3.33
C GLY A 561 6.06 15.72 2.23
N PHE A 562 4.78 15.79 1.91
CA PHE A 562 4.13 15.02 0.86
C PHE A 562 3.07 15.86 0.15
N ILE A 563 2.69 15.42 -1.05
CA ILE A 563 1.71 16.09 -1.91
C ILE A 563 0.55 15.14 -2.12
N VAL A 564 -0.63 15.56 -1.70
CA VAL A 564 -1.92 14.98 -2.10
C VAL A 564 -2.23 15.47 -3.50
N THR A 565 -2.31 14.56 -4.46
CA THR A 565 -2.36 14.92 -5.88
C THR A 565 -3.74 15.42 -6.30
N THR A 566 -3.84 16.00 -7.50
CA THR A 566 -5.12 16.38 -8.10
C THR A 566 -6.05 15.18 -8.36
N GLU A 567 -5.57 13.94 -8.27
CA GLU A 567 -6.39 12.73 -8.36
C GLU A 567 -7.45 12.69 -7.23
N VAL A 568 -7.08 13.14 -6.03
CA VAL A 568 -8.01 13.26 -4.90
C VAL A 568 -9.07 14.32 -5.20
N PHE A 569 -8.69 15.43 -5.82
CA PHE A 569 -9.65 16.47 -6.19
C PHE A 569 -10.69 15.96 -7.19
N ARG A 570 -10.25 15.19 -8.20
CA ARG A 570 -11.13 14.61 -9.25
C ARG A 570 -12.08 13.56 -8.69
N CYS A 571 -11.60 12.76 -7.75
CA CYS A 571 -12.37 11.67 -7.13
C CYS A 571 -12.95 12.04 -5.76
N ARG A 572 -12.96 13.33 -5.38
CA ARG A 572 -13.32 13.77 -4.02
C ARG A 572 -14.72 13.30 -3.62
N GLU A 573 -15.68 13.39 -4.53
CA GLU A 573 -17.07 13.00 -4.25
C GLU A 573 -17.18 11.50 -3.98
N LEU A 574 -16.39 10.67 -4.68
CA LEU A 574 -16.29 9.24 -4.41
C LEU A 574 -15.65 8.98 -3.05
N ILE A 575 -14.50 9.62 -2.76
CA ILE A 575 -13.75 9.45 -1.51
C ILE A 575 -14.59 9.87 -0.29
N GLU A 576 -15.41 10.91 -0.43
CA GLU A 576 -16.25 11.41 0.67
C GLU A 576 -17.51 10.56 0.88
N SER A 577 -18.09 10.03 -0.20
CA SER A 577 -19.36 9.30 -0.11
C SER A 577 -19.24 7.79 0.01
N TYR A 578 -18.07 7.21 -0.28
CA TYR A 578 -17.84 5.77 -0.23
C TYR A 578 -16.85 5.40 0.90
N PRO A 579 -17.31 4.81 2.02
CA PRO A 579 -16.47 4.58 3.19
C PRO A 579 -15.16 3.83 2.92
N PRO A 580 -15.12 2.75 2.11
CA PRO A 580 -13.85 2.06 1.82
C PRO A 580 -12.81 2.95 1.10
N ALA A 581 -13.25 3.85 0.21
CA ALA A 581 -12.35 4.81 -0.42
C ALA A 581 -11.87 5.88 0.57
N ASN A 582 -12.74 6.33 1.47
CA ASN A 582 -12.38 7.26 2.54
C ASN A 582 -11.31 6.68 3.47
N GLU A 583 -11.54 5.44 3.93
CA GLU A 583 -10.62 4.73 4.82
C GLU A 583 -9.27 4.49 4.14
N ASN A 584 -9.26 4.14 2.85
CA ASN A 584 -8.03 3.98 2.10
C ASN A 584 -7.26 5.30 2.00
N PHE A 585 -7.94 6.40 1.66
CA PHE A 585 -7.34 7.73 1.63
C PHE A 585 -6.74 8.11 2.98
N ARG A 586 -7.48 7.94 4.08
CA ARG A 586 -7.01 8.20 5.45
C ARG A 586 -5.76 7.37 5.78
N LYS A 587 -5.81 6.05 5.58
CA LYS A 587 -4.65 5.16 5.79
C LYS A 587 -3.41 5.59 4.99
N GLN A 588 -3.58 6.12 3.78
CA GLN A 588 -2.45 6.63 2.99
C GLN A 588 -1.86 7.93 3.54
N ILE A 589 -2.71 8.86 4.01
CA ILE A 589 -2.26 10.07 4.69
C ILE A 589 -1.52 9.71 5.99
N ASP A 590 -2.09 8.83 6.81
CA ASP A 590 -1.45 8.37 8.07
C ASP A 590 -0.07 7.76 7.81
N ARG A 591 0.06 6.90 6.79
CA ARG A 591 1.35 6.33 6.39
C ARG A 591 2.37 7.40 6.00
N LYS A 592 1.93 8.47 5.32
CA LYS A 592 2.82 9.57 4.92
C LYS A 592 3.19 10.46 6.11
N ILE A 593 2.30 10.64 7.08
CA ILE A 593 2.62 11.26 8.35
C ILE A 593 3.64 10.42 9.12
N SER A 594 3.46 9.11 9.26
CA SER A 594 4.46 8.25 9.92
C SER A 594 5.82 8.25 9.22
N HIS A 595 5.84 8.37 7.89
CA HIS A 595 7.10 8.55 7.17
C HIS A 595 7.73 9.94 7.45
N LEU A 596 6.92 10.99 7.52
CA LEU A 596 7.37 12.34 7.88
C LEU A 596 7.92 12.39 9.33
N GLU A 597 7.30 11.67 10.26
CA GLU A 597 7.79 11.53 11.64
C GLU A 597 9.19 10.89 11.67
N LYS A 598 9.40 9.82 10.89
CA LYS A 598 10.72 9.19 10.74
C LYS A 598 11.77 10.12 10.15
N LEU A 599 11.41 10.91 9.13
CA LEU A 599 12.33 11.86 8.50
C LEU A 599 12.70 13.04 9.39
N THR A 600 11.75 13.52 10.20
CA THR A 600 11.95 14.70 11.06
C THR A 600 12.45 14.35 12.45
N GLY A 601 12.28 13.09 12.88
CA GLY A 601 12.52 12.67 14.26
C GLY A 601 11.52 13.25 15.25
N ARG A 602 10.41 13.85 14.79
CA ARG A 602 9.33 14.45 15.59
C ARG A 602 8.06 13.63 15.44
N THR A 603 7.12 13.74 16.39
CA THR A 603 5.86 12.96 16.38
C THR A 603 4.66 13.90 16.25
N PHE A 604 3.78 13.59 15.30
CA PHE A 604 2.57 14.37 15.02
C PHE A 604 1.56 14.16 16.15
N GLY A 605 1.21 15.25 16.84
CA GLY A 605 0.33 15.19 18.01
C GLY A 605 0.99 14.76 19.33
N SER A 606 2.32 14.71 19.41
CA SER A 606 3.03 14.52 20.69
C SER A 606 3.39 15.86 21.35
N PRO A 607 3.07 16.10 22.63
CA PRO A 607 3.53 17.27 23.38
C PRO A 607 5.03 17.25 23.73
N GLU A 608 5.66 16.07 23.74
CA GLU A 608 7.08 15.96 24.13
C GLU A 608 8.05 16.35 23.02
N ASN A 609 7.67 16.08 21.77
CA ASN A 609 8.48 16.38 20.59
C ASN A 609 7.57 16.59 19.37
N SER A 610 6.99 17.79 19.29
CA SER A 610 5.82 18.07 18.45
C SER A 610 6.18 18.29 16.99
N LEU A 611 5.56 17.54 16.10
CA LEU A 611 5.51 17.85 14.67
C LEU A 611 4.25 18.67 14.36
N LEU A 612 4.43 19.87 13.82
CA LEU A 612 3.36 20.65 13.20
C LEU A 612 3.56 20.67 11.70
N VAL A 613 2.47 20.75 10.94
CA VAL A 613 2.51 20.80 9.47
C VAL A 613 1.79 22.02 8.90
N SER A 614 2.19 22.45 7.72
CA SER A 614 1.42 23.37 6.89
C SER A 614 0.69 22.59 5.80
N VAL A 615 -0.50 23.05 5.44
CA VAL A 615 -1.35 22.47 4.41
C VAL A 615 -1.67 23.57 3.40
N ARG A 616 -1.10 23.46 2.21
CA ARG A 616 -1.09 24.53 1.20
C ARG A 616 -1.63 24.03 -0.13
N SER A 617 -2.42 24.84 -0.81
CA SER A 617 -2.89 24.52 -2.16
C SER A 617 -1.79 24.60 -3.22
N GLY A 618 -1.92 23.79 -4.27
CA GLY A 618 -1.02 23.74 -5.41
C GLY A 618 -1.75 23.41 -6.70
N ALA A 619 -2.22 24.42 -7.41
CA ALA A 619 -2.85 24.24 -8.73
C ALA A 619 -1.80 24.15 -9.85
N ALA A 620 -2.19 23.55 -10.98
CA ALA A 620 -1.36 23.51 -12.18
C ALA A 620 -1.08 24.93 -12.72
N VAL A 621 -2.10 25.80 -12.68
CA VAL A 621 -1.99 27.22 -13.02
C VAL A 621 -1.98 28.05 -11.74
N SER A 622 -0.98 28.92 -11.58
CA SER A 622 -0.79 29.72 -10.38
C SER A 622 -1.96 30.70 -10.13
N GLN A 623 -2.53 30.67 -8.92
CA GLN A 623 -3.58 31.57 -8.43
C GLN A 623 -3.15 32.23 -7.10
N PRO A 624 -2.30 33.26 -7.13
CA PRO A 624 -1.71 33.85 -5.92
C PRO A 624 -2.77 34.43 -4.98
N GLY A 625 -2.78 34.01 -3.71
CA GLY A 625 -3.71 34.50 -2.68
C GLY A 625 -5.16 34.01 -2.79
N MET A 626 -5.52 33.26 -3.83
CA MET A 626 -6.93 32.92 -4.10
C MET A 626 -7.43 31.67 -3.40
N MET A 627 -6.51 30.80 -2.96
CA MET A 627 -6.84 29.55 -2.30
C MET A 627 -6.35 29.58 -0.85
N ASP A 628 -7.02 28.81 -0.01
CA ASP A 628 -6.72 28.80 1.42
C ASP A 628 -5.43 28.04 1.71
N SER A 629 -4.82 28.36 2.85
CA SER A 629 -3.64 27.69 3.38
C SER A 629 -3.74 27.66 4.91
N TYR A 630 -3.25 26.57 5.50
CA TYR A 630 -3.23 26.38 6.94
C TYR A 630 -1.79 26.23 7.40
N LEU A 631 -1.46 26.98 8.44
CA LEU A 631 -0.19 26.85 9.15
C LEU A 631 -0.46 26.25 10.53
N ASN A 632 0.57 25.64 11.11
CA ASN A 632 0.53 25.10 12.47
C ASN A 632 -0.53 24.00 12.67
N VAL A 633 -0.90 23.24 11.63
CA VAL A 633 -1.86 22.14 11.76
C VAL A 633 -1.29 21.04 12.67
N GLY A 634 -2.12 20.53 13.57
CA GLY A 634 -1.75 19.61 14.64
C GLY A 634 -1.60 20.28 16.01
N ILE A 635 -1.80 21.59 16.11
CA ILE A 635 -1.69 22.35 17.35
C ILE A 635 -3.00 22.33 18.15
N ASN A 636 -2.89 22.16 19.47
CA ASN A 636 -3.95 22.32 20.45
C ASN A 636 -3.33 22.82 21.77
N GLU A 637 -4.12 22.99 22.82
CA GLU A 637 -3.64 23.51 24.11
C GLU A 637 -2.56 22.63 24.76
N GLU A 638 -2.65 21.31 24.60
CA GLU A 638 -1.67 20.34 25.11
C GLU A 638 -0.34 20.45 24.35
N ILE A 639 -0.41 20.52 23.02
CA ILE A 639 0.76 20.73 22.15
C ILE A 639 1.40 22.10 22.41
N VAL A 640 0.61 23.14 22.68
CA VAL A 640 1.12 24.44 23.10
C VAL A 640 1.95 24.28 24.37
N ALA A 641 1.42 23.65 25.42
CA ALA A 641 2.17 23.43 26.66
C ALA A 641 3.48 22.64 26.42
N GLY A 642 3.44 21.65 25.52
CA GLY A 642 4.59 20.90 25.06
C GLY A 642 5.67 21.75 24.38
N ILE A 643 5.28 22.56 23.40
CA ILE A 643 6.17 23.48 22.68
C ILE A 643 6.82 24.46 23.67
N ILE A 644 6.06 25.01 24.63
CA ILE A 644 6.59 25.92 25.65
C ILE A 644 7.70 25.25 26.46
N LYS A 645 7.50 23.99 26.84
CA LYS A 645 8.50 23.21 27.58
C LYS A 645 9.77 22.95 26.76
N GLN A 646 9.63 22.78 25.45
CA GLN A 646 10.75 22.48 24.54
C GLN A 646 11.55 23.73 24.16
N THR A 647 10.87 24.84 23.84
CA THR A 647 11.52 26.05 23.29
C THR A 647 11.81 27.10 24.35
N GLY A 648 11.10 27.09 25.48
CA GLY A 648 11.09 28.19 26.44
C GLY A 648 10.32 29.44 25.98
N GLU A 649 9.79 29.44 24.75
CA GLU A 649 9.20 30.61 24.10
C GLU A 649 7.67 30.57 24.17
N ALA A 650 7.12 30.96 25.32
CA ALA A 650 5.68 30.92 25.57
C ALA A 650 4.86 31.81 24.62
N TRP A 651 5.37 32.99 24.28
CA TRP A 651 4.69 33.91 23.36
C TRP A 651 4.52 33.27 21.97
N PHE A 652 5.58 32.63 21.46
CA PHE A 652 5.60 31.96 20.16
C PHE A 652 4.55 30.85 20.06
N ALA A 653 4.49 29.96 21.06
CA ALA A 653 3.56 28.84 21.05
C ALA A 653 2.09 29.30 21.00
N TRP A 654 1.74 30.33 21.78
CA TRP A 654 0.39 30.91 21.77
C TRP A 654 0.08 31.70 20.50
N ASP A 655 1.05 32.41 19.89
CA ASP A 655 0.84 33.06 18.58
C ASP A 655 0.58 32.02 17.48
N CYS A 656 1.30 30.88 17.48
CA CYS A 656 1.03 29.77 16.58
C CYS A 656 -0.40 29.23 16.74
N TYR A 657 -0.88 29.05 17.98
CA TYR A 657 -2.23 28.55 18.22
C TYR A 657 -3.31 29.55 17.79
N ARG A 658 -3.14 30.82 18.14
CA ARG A 658 -4.03 31.92 17.69
C ARG A 658 -4.12 31.97 16.18
N ARG A 659 -3.00 31.86 15.45
CA ARG A 659 -2.96 31.86 13.99
C ARG A 659 -3.72 30.67 13.41
N PHE A 660 -3.49 29.47 13.95
CA PHE A 660 -4.24 28.29 13.55
C PHE A 660 -5.75 28.50 13.74
N LEU A 661 -6.18 29.02 14.88
CA LEU A 661 -7.60 29.31 15.16
C LEU A 661 -8.18 30.32 14.17
N GLN A 662 -7.44 31.38 13.84
CA GLN A 662 -7.87 32.37 12.86
C GLN A 662 -8.10 31.72 11.49
N SER A 663 -7.11 31.00 10.95
CA SER A 663 -7.24 30.29 9.67
C SER A 663 -8.36 29.24 9.71
N TYR A 664 -8.49 28.51 10.83
CA TYR A 664 -9.55 27.54 11.04
C TYR A 664 -10.92 28.20 10.97
N GLY A 665 -11.19 29.21 11.80
CA GLY A 665 -12.47 29.91 11.82
C GLY A 665 -12.85 30.54 10.47
N MET A 666 -11.87 31.15 9.79
CA MET A 666 -12.09 31.74 8.46
C MET A 666 -12.55 30.71 7.41
N SER A 667 -12.06 29.47 7.51
CA SER A 667 -12.46 28.41 6.58
C SER A 667 -13.89 27.89 6.73
N PHE A 668 -14.50 28.17 7.89
CA PHE A 668 -15.91 27.92 8.15
C PHE A 668 -16.77 29.17 7.90
N GLY A 669 -16.22 30.19 7.24
CA GLY A 669 -16.96 31.37 6.79
C GLY A 669 -16.93 32.56 7.77
N LEU A 670 -16.11 32.53 8.83
CA LEU A 670 -15.89 33.72 9.64
C LEU A 670 -15.06 34.75 8.88
N VAL A 671 -15.51 36.00 8.88
CA VAL A 671 -14.77 37.10 8.24
C VAL A 671 -13.59 37.54 9.11
N ARG A 672 -12.50 37.95 8.46
CA ARG A 672 -11.27 38.39 9.13
C ARG A 672 -11.50 39.54 10.12
N ASP A 673 -12.39 40.49 9.78
CA ASP A 673 -12.76 41.62 10.63
C ASP A 673 -13.19 41.24 12.05
N LYS A 674 -13.80 40.06 12.24
CA LYS A 674 -14.17 39.59 13.58
C LYS A 674 -12.94 39.30 14.44
N PHE A 675 -11.88 38.77 13.85
CA PHE A 675 -10.62 38.50 14.54
C PHE A 675 -9.81 39.79 14.74
N ASP A 676 -9.79 40.65 13.73
CA ASP A 676 -9.08 41.94 13.79
C ASP A 676 -9.71 42.84 14.89
N ALA A 677 -11.03 42.85 15.04
CA ALA A 677 -11.71 43.55 16.13
C ALA A 677 -11.28 43.04 17.53
N ILE A 678 -11.12 41.72 17.70
CA ILE A 678 -10.68 41.14 18.98
C ILE A 678 -9.25 41.59 19.28
N ILE A 679 -8.31 41.43 18.34
CA ILE A 679 -6.91 41.80 18.64
C ILE A 679 -6.75 43.30 18.89
N ASP A 680 -7.55 44.14 18.23
CA ASP A 680 -7.55 45.60 18.44
C ASP A 680 -8.13 45.98 19.80
N GLU A 681 -9.22 45.33 20.26
CA GLU A 681 -9.73 45.49 21.63
C GLU A 681 -8.66 45.15 22.67
N PHE A 682 -7.90 44.08 22.44
CA PHE A 682 -6.81 43.68 23.33
C PHE A 682 -5.60 44.65 23.29
N LYS A 683 -5.31 45.27 22.13
CA LYS A 683 -4.28 46.32 22.03
C LYS A 683 -4.69 47.55 22.85
N GLU A 684 -5.94 47.97 22.76
CA GLU A 684 -6.48 49.07 23.56
C GLU A 684 -6.47 48.74 25.05
N LYS A 685 -7.00 47.56 25.42
CA LYS A 685 -7.05 47.06 26.81
C LYS A 685 -5.68 47.05 27.48
N TYR A 686 -4.63 46.67 26.75
CA TYR A 686 -3.27 46.59 27.28
C TYR A 686 -2.38 47.77 26.94
N SER A 687 -2.91 48.82 26.28
CA SER A 687 -2.13 49.97 25.80
C SER A 687 -0.88 49.55 25.01
N ALA A 688 -1.02 48.47 24.24
CA ALA A 688 0.05 47.85 23.46
C ALA A 688 -0.17 48.18 21.97
N PRO A 689 0.63 49.06 21.35
CA PRO A 689 0.39 49.50 19.99
C PRO A 689 0.59 48.37 18.96
N PHE A 690 1.46 47.38 19.25
CA PHE A 690 1.71 46.25 18.36
C PHE A 690 1.50 44.91 19.07
N LYS A 691 1.09 43.88 18.30
CA LYS A 691 0.94 42.50 18.80
C LYS A 691 2.20 41.98 19.51
N ARG A 692 3.38 42.33 18.97
CA ARG A 692 4.68 41.92 19.52
C ARG A 692 4.95 42.47 20.94
N ASP A 693 4.19 43.48 21.36
CA ASP A 693 4.34 44.10 22.67
C ASP A 693 3.51 43.35 23.76
N PHE A 694 2.69 42.37 23.36
CA PHE A 694 1.97 41.51 24.32
C PHE A 694 2.92 40.57 25.06
N SER A 695 2.69 40.39 26.35
CA SER A 695 3.28 39.32 27.16
C SER A 695 2.74 37.94 26.77
N PRO A 696 3.44 36.84 27.13
CA PRO A 696 2.97 35.47 26.87
C PRO A 696 1.55 35.17 27.39
N GLN A 697 1.19 35.75 28.55
CA GLN A 697 -0.14 35.56 29.13
C GLN A 697 -1.20 36.34 28.34
N GLN A 698 -0.89 37.53 27.86
CA GLN A 698 -1.83 38.35 27.07
C GLN A 698 -2.11 37.72 25.71
N ILE A 699 -1.10 37.18 25.02
CA ILE A 699 -1.32 36.49 23.74
C ILE A 699 -2.13 35.19 23.91
N LYS A 700 -1.97 34.49 25.05
CA LYS A 700 -2.82 33.36 25.42
C LYS A 700 -4.28 33.77 25.53
N GLU A 701 -4.58 34.89 26.19
CA GLU A 701 -5.95 35.40 26.29
C GLU A 701 -6.56 35.72 24.92
N VAL A 702 -5.79 36.31 24.00
CA VAL A 702 -6.22 36.54 22.62
C VAL A 702 -6.53 35.21 21.92
N ALA A 703 -5.66 34.20 22.06
CA ALA A 703 -5.89 32.87 21.48
C ALA A 703 -7.20 32.24 22.01
N MET A 704 -7.47 32.36 23.31
CA MET A 704 -8.71 31.85 23.91
C MET A 704 -9.95 32.63 23.45
N ALA A 705 -9.84 33.95 23.29
CA ALA A 705 -10.91 34.77 22.71
C ALA A 705 -11.21 34.37 21.25
N TYR A 706 -10.18 34.05 20.46
CA TYR A 706 -10.32 33.52 19.10
C TYR A 706 -11.04 32.17 19.10
N LYS A 707 -10.71 31.29 20.04
CA LYS A 707 -11.39 30.01 20.21
C LYS A 707 -12.88 30.21 20.56
N GLU A 708 -13.17 31.16 21.44
CA GLU A 708 -14.54 31.44 21.90
C GLU A 708 -15.41 32.05 20.80
N ILE A 709 -14.88 32.98 19.99
CA ILE A 709 -15.64 33.52 18.85
C ILE A 709 -15.95 32.42 17.82
N ILE A 710 -15.08 31.43 17.63
CA ILE A 710 -15.34 30.28 16.76
C ILE A 710 -16.48 29.43 17.33
N ARG A 711 -16.42 29.08 18.62
CA ARG A 711 -17.43 28.24 19.29
C ARG A 711 -18.80 28.91 19.35
N SER A 712 -18.85 30.21 19.67
CA SER A 712 -20.09 30.98 19.74
C SER A 712 -20.79 31.13 18.37
N ASN A 713 -20.07 30.95 17.26
CA ASN A 713 -20.65 30.88 15.91
C ASN A 713 -21.02 29.44 15.49
N GLY A 714 -21.09 28.49 16.43
CA GLY A 714 -21.52 27.11 16.19
C GLY A 714 -20.47 26.22 15.54
N ILE A 715 -19.22 26.68 15.43
CA ILE A 715 -18.12 25.93 14.82
C ILE A 715 -17.37 25.19 15.93
N ARG A 716 -17.30 23.86 15.83
CA ARG A 716 -16.49 23.05 16.74
C ARG A 716 -15.01 23.15 16.31
N VAL A 717 -14.14 23.51 17.25
CA VAL A 717 -12.69 23.42 17.04
C VAL A 717 -12.26 21.98 17.30
N GLU A 718 -11.68 21.34 16.29
CA GLU A 718 -11.16 19.98 16.40
C GLU A 718 -9.84 19.99 17.20
N GLU A 719 -9.72 19.08 18.18
CA GLU A 719 -8.55 19.00 19.06
C GLU A 719 -7.62 17.86 18.66
N SER A 720 -8.13 16.83 17.96
CA SER A 720 -7.34 15.72 17.43
C SER A 720 -6.46 16.19 16.27
N PRO A 721 -5.11 16.11 16.38
CA PRO A 721 -4.20 16.52 15.31
C PRO A 721 -4.47 15.83 13.97
N GLY A 722 -4.81 14.54 14.01
CA GLY A 722 -5.17 13.76 12.82
C GLY A 722 -6.41 14.32 12.11
N GLU A 723 -7.51 14.53 12.85
CA GLU A 723 -8.74 15.08 12.26
C GLU A 723 -8.56 16.53 11.82
N GLN A 724 -7.76 17.34 12.52
CA GLN A 724 -7.38 18.69 12.05
C GLN A 724 -6.71 18.63 10.67
N LEU A 725 -5.79 17.68 10.44
CA LEU A 725 -5.12 17.51 9.15
C LEU A 725 -6.11 17.14 8.04
N TYR A 726 -7.01 16.19 8.30
CA TYR A 726 -8.03 15.79 7.32
C TYR A 726 -8.96 16.95 6.96
N ILE A 727 -9.42 17.70 7.95
CA ILE A 727 -10.25 18.89 7.74
C ILE A 727 -9.48 19.94 6.93
N ALA A 728 -8.21 20.20 7.27
CA ALA A 728 -7.38 21.16 6.55
C ALA A 728 -7.22 20.77 5.07
N ILE A 729 -6.93 19.49 4.77
CA ILE A 729 -6.80 19.01 3.39
C ILE A 729 -8.13 19.20 2.63
N GLN A 730 -9.26 18.78 3.21
CA GLN A 730 -10.57 18.94 2.59
C GLN A 730 -10.92 20.42 2.34
N ARG A 731 -10.64 21.29 3.30
CA ARG A 731 -10.91 22.72 3.16
C ARG A 731 -10.04 23.36 2.08
N VAL A 732 -8.76 23.00 2.00
CA VAL A 732 -7.89 23.47 0.91
C VAL A 732 -8.41 23.01 -0.45
N LEU A 733 -8.85 21.76 -0.59
CA LEU A 733 -9.49 21.26 -1.83
C LEU A 733 -10.77 22.05 -2.16
N ASN A 734 -11.63 22.28 -1.16
CA ASN A 734 -12.88 23.02 -1.33
C ASN A 734 -12.66 24.50 -1.65
N SER A 735 -11.55 25.10 -1.21
CA SER A 735 -11.20 26.49 -1.50
C SER A 735 -11.03 26.78 -3.00
N TRP A 736 -10.81 25.74 -3.82
CA TRP A 736 -10.87 25.85 -5.29
C TRP A 736 -12.21 26.42 -5.77
N ASN A 737 -13.31 26.08 -5.12
CA ASN A 737 -14.66 26.53 -5.46
C ASN A 737 -15.09 27.77 -4.65
N SER A 738 -14.18 28.43 -3.95
CA SER A 738 -14.48 29.69 -3.26
C SER A 738 -14.86 30.79 -4.27
N THR A 739 -15.68 31.74 -3.84
CA THR A 739 -16.14 32.83 -4.70
C THR A 739 -14.98 33.66 -5.25
N LYS A 740 -13.94 33.91 -4.45
CA LYS A 740 -12.71 34.61 -4.87
C LYS A 740 -11.95 33.83 -5.94
N ALA A 741 -11.77 32.51 -5.79
CA ALA A 741 -11.05 31.67 -6.74
C ALA A 741 -11.82 31.51 -8.07
N LEU A 742 -13.14 31.29 -8.01
CA LEU A 742 -13.99 31.24 -9.21
C LEU A 742 -13.96 32.55 -9.99
N THR A 743 -14.05 33.68 -9.28
CA THR A 743 -13.99 35.01 -9.90
C THR A 743 -12.62 35.23 -10.56
N TYR A 744 -11.53 34.91 -9.88
CA TYR A 744 -10.18 34.98 -10.43
C TYR A 744 -10.04 34.16 -11.72
N ARG A 745 -10.48 32.90 -11.70
CA ARG A 745 -10.42 32.02 -12.87
C ARG A 745 -11.24 32.53 -14.04
N LYS A 746 -12.42 33.10 -13.78
CA LYS A 746 -13.25 33.73 -14.79
C LYS A 746 -12.58 34.95 -15.43
N ILE A 747 -11.94 35.81 -14.63
CA ILE A 747 -11.23 37.00 -15.11
C ILE A 747 -10.01 36.61 -15.97
N ILE A 748 -9.25 35.61 -15.54
CA ILE A 748 -7.99 35.20 -16.19
C ILE A 748 -8.21 34.18 -17.34
N GLY A 749 -9.38 33.53 -17.41
CA GLY A 749 -9.67 32.50 -18.42
C GLY A 749 -9.12 31.11 -18.08
N ILE A 750 -9.12 30.72 -16.80
CA ILE A 750 -8.66 29.41 -16.33
C ILE A 750 -9.84 28.44 -16.22
N SER A 751 -9.70 27.21 -16.72
CA SER A 751 -10.74 26.16 -16.58
C SER A 751 -10.93 25.72 -15.12
N ASP A 752 -12.19 25.49 -14.74
CA ASP A 752 -12.57 24.95 -13.44
C ASP A 752 -12.19 23.46 -13.25
N ASP A 753 -11.96 22.73 -14.34
CA ASP A 753 -11.74 21.27 -14.34
C ASP A 753 -10.32 20.86 -13.92
N TRP A 754 -9.38 21.79 -13.84
CA TRP A 754 -7.99 21.49 -13.45
C TRP A 754 -7.89 20.97 -12.02
N GLY A 755 -8.67 21.55 -11.11
CA GLY A 755 -8.55 21.28 -9.68
C GLY A 755 -7.24 21.76 -9.04
N THR A 756 -7.01 21.30 -7.81
CA THR A 756 -5.87 21.69 -6.99
C THR A 756 -5.27 20.48 -6.27
N ALA A 757 -3.94 20.43 -6.19
CA ALA A 757 -3.23 19.52 -5.29
C ALA A 757 -3.09 20.17 -3.90
N VAL A 758 -2.75 19.36 -2.90
CA VAL A 758 -2.50 19.84 -1.53
C VAL A 758 -1.12 19.39 -1.07
N THR A 759 -0.27 20.35 -0.76
CA THR A 759 1.04 20.11 -0.15
C THR A 759 0.89 20.09 1.37
N VAL A 760 1.29 19.00 2.00
CA VAL A 760 1.46 18.88 3.44
C VAL A 760 2.95 18.87 3.76
N GLN A 761 3.44 19.86 4.51
CA GLN A 761 4.87 20.06 4.73
C GLN A 761 5.17 20.35 6.20
N ALA A 762 6.26 19.81 6.74
CA ALA A 762 6.69 20.11 8.09
C ALA A 762 6.86 21.63 8.30
N MET A 763 6.36 22.13 9.43
CA MET A 763 6.48 23.55 9.77
C MET A 763 7.93 23.94 10.03
N VAL A 764 8.25 25.15 9.58
CA VAL A 764 9.46 25.90 9.91
C VAL A 764 9.00 27.28 10.40
N PHE A 765 9.62 27.80 11.45
CA PHE A 765 9.09 28.93 12.20
C PHE A 765 9.95 30.20 12.07
N GLY A 766 9.50 31.15 11.24
CA GLY A 766 10.08 32.50 11.17
C GLY A 766 9.76 33.39 12.38
N ASN A 767 8.83 32.95 13.24
CA ASN A 767 8.39 33.65 14.44
C ASN A 767 8.91 33.04 15.75
N LEU A 768 9.89 32.14 15.69
CA LEU A 768 10.46 31.50 16.87
C LEU A 768 11.21 32.48 17.77
N SER A 769 12.01 33.37 17.17
CA SER A 769 12.80 34.38 17.89
C SER A 769 13.09 35.60 17.01
N GLN A 770 13.79 36.60 17.56
CA GLN A 770 14.29 37.75 16.78
C GLN A 770 15.44 37.39 15.82
N GLN A 771 16.04 36.22 15.96
CA GLN A 771 17.04 35.67 15.04
C GLN A 771 16.42 34.79 13.94
N SER A 772 15.10 34.65 13.97
CA SER A 772 14.30 33.90 13.00
C SER A 772 13.54 34.87 12.10
N GLY A 773 13.19 34.43 10.89
CA GLY A 773 12.44 35.27 9.96
C GLY A 773 11.91 34.54 8.74
N SER A 774 11.02 35.22 8.01
CA SER A 774 10.45 34.74 6.76
C SER A 774 10.55 35.84 5.71
N GLY A 775 10.67 35.45 4.44
CA GLY A 775 10.77 36.41 3.35
C GLY A 775 10.47 35.83 1.98
N VAL A 776 10.43 36.74 1.02
CA VAL A 776 10.22 36.47 -0.40
C VAL A 776 11.39 37.09 -1.16
N LEU A 777 12.04 36.27 -2.00
CA LEU A 777 13.23 36.63 -2.76
C LEU A 777 13.00 36.42 -4.25
N PHE A 778 13.15 37.48 -5.02
CA PHE A 778 13.34 37.44 -6.45
C PHE A 778 14.83 37.26 -6.78
N THR A 779 15.16 36.34 -7.68
CA THR A 779 16.56 36.12 -8.09
C THR A 779 17.13 37.27 -8.91
N HIS A 780 16.23 38.07 -9.52
CA HIS A 780 16.56 39.27 -10.28
C HIS A 780 15.71 40.45 -9.79
N SER A 781 16.18 41.66 -10.05
CA SER A 781 15.39 42.85 -9.76
C SER A 781 14.22 42.94 -10.75
N PRO A 782 12.98 43.15 -10.29
CA PRO A 782 11.86 43.46 -11.18
C PRO A 782 11.96 44.86 -11.81
N LYS A 783 12.87 45.73 -11.33
CA LYS A 783 13.02 47.13 -11.78
C LYS A 783 14.19 47.34 -12.74
N VAL A 784 15.17 46.44 -12.76
CA VAL A 784 16.41 46.57 -13.54
C VAL A 784 16.52 45.43 -14.53
N SER A 785 17.29 45.61 -15.61
CA SER A 785 17.52 44.56 -16.62
C SER A 785 17.93 43.23 -15.96
N PRO A 786 17.34 42.09 -16.34
CA PRO A 786 17.61 40.79 -15.74
C PRO A 786 18.98 40.19 -16.14
N ASP A 787 19.89 40.98 -16.71
CA ASP A 787 21.19 40.49 -17.21
C ASP A 787 22.11 39.92 -16.11
N LEU A 788 21.87 40.29 -14.84
CA LEU A 788 22.68 39.91 -13.69
C LEU A 788 21.81 39.42 -12.54
N LEU A 789 22.20 38.30 -11.93
CA LEU A 789 21.62 37.81 -10.69
C LEU A 789 21.77 38.88 -9.59
N ARG A 790 20.63 39.39 -9.14
CA ARG A 790 20.54 40.48 -8.16
C ARG A 790 19.37 40.18 -7.22
N PRO A 791 19.65 39.53 -6.07
CA PRO A 791 18.64 39.23 -5.07
C PRO A 791 17.87 40.49 -4.63
N TRP A 792 16.55 40.42 -4.76
CA TRP A 792 15.62 41.51 -4.47
C TRP A 792 14.41 40.95 -3.71
N GLY A 793 13.79 41.72 -2.83
CA GLY A 793 12.53 41.29 -2.20
C GLY A 793 12.34 41.85 -0.80
N ASP A 794 11.52 41.17 -0.01
CA ASP A 794 11.14 41.62 1.33
C ASP A 794 11.28 40.48 2.34
N TYR A 795 11.78 40.78 3.54
CA TYR A 795 11.79 39.85 4.67
C TYR A 795 11.40 40.54 5.98
N THR A 796 11.06 39.76 7.00
CA THR A 796 10.75 40.24 8.35
C THR A 796 11.32 39.29 9.41
N THR A 797 11.61 39.79 10.60
CA THR A 797 12.11 39.00 11.75
C THR A 797 11.00 38.76 12.76
N GLY A 798 10.97 37.58 13.39
CA GLY A 798 10.00 37.25 14.44
C GLY A 798 8.54 37.14 13.96
N ASN A 799 8.34 36.87 12.67
CA ASN A 799 7.02 36.81 12.03
C ASN A 799 6.97 35.65 11.01
N GLN A 800 5.77 35.22 10.63
CA GLN A 800 5.56 34.15 9.64
C GLN A 800 5.40 34.75 8.24
N GLY A 801 5.56 33.92 7.20
CA GLY A 801 5.49 34.36 5.81
C GLY A 801 4.19 35.10 5.43
N GLU A 802 3.06 34.74 6.04
CA GLU A 802 1.77 35.43 5.85
C GLU A 802 1.86 36.93 6.22
N ASP A 803 2.66 37.29 7.21
CA ASP A 803 2.82 38.69 7.63
C ASP A 803 3.52 39.53 6.55
N VAL A 804 4.43 38.91 5.77
CA VAL A 804 5.12 39.57 4.64
C VAL A 804 4.14 39.86 3.52
N VAL A 805 3.31 38.88 3.15
CA VAL A 805 2.41 38.98 1.99
C VAL A 805 1.16 39.81 2.31
N SER A 806 0.66 39.77 3.54
CA SER A 806 -0.48 40.58 4.00
C SER A 806 -0.12 42.05 4.17
N GLY A 807 1.16 42.40 4.33
CA GLY A 807 1.59 43.79 4.48
C GLY A 807 1.32 44.40 5.86
N LEU A 808 0.92 43.59 6.85
CA LEU A 808 0.57 44.06 8.19
C LEU A 808 1.78 44.39 9.07
N VAL A 809 2.97 43.95 8.66
CA VAL A 809 4.23 44.21 9.36
C VAL A 809 5.19 45.00 8.48
N THR A 810 6.07 45.76 9.12
CA THR A 810 7.19 46.38 8.42
C THR A 810 8.13 45.31 7.88
N THR A 811 8.44 45.41 6.58
CA THR A 811 9.40 44.54 5.91
C THR A 811 10.72 45.25 5.68
N TYR A 812 11.78 44.47 5.52
CA TYR A 812 13.14 44.93 5.27
C TYR A 812 13.66 44.40 3.92
N PRO A 813 14.58 45.14 3.26
CA PRO A 813 15.08 44.75 1.94
C PRO A 813 16.01 43.54 2.00
N ILE A 814 16.11 42.77 0.92
CA ILE A 814 16.99 41.60 0.84
C ILE A 814 18.47 42.03 0.69
N SER A 815 18.76 43.01 -0.17
CA SER A 815 20.12 43.44 -0.48
C SER A 815 20.37 44.92 -0.16
N ILE A 816 21.64 45.27 0.07
CA ILE A 816 22.07 46.66 0.27
C ILE A 816 21.81 47.50 -0.99
N TYR A 817 21.97 46.89 -2.17
CA TYR A 817 21.69 47.52 -3.45
C TYR A 817 20.21 47.92 -3.57
N GLN A 818 19.30 46.99 -3.25
CA GLN A 818 17.86 47.27 -3.18
C GLN A 818 17.57 48.40 -2.21
N ALA A 819 18.14 48.35 -1.00
CA ALA A 819 17.90 49.36 0.04
C ALA A 819 18.23 50.78 -0.45
N LYS A 820 19.36 50.96 -1.14
CA LYS A 820 19.76 52.25 -1.73
C LYS A 820 18.80 52.72 -2.82
N MET A 821 18.32 51.82 -3.68
CA MET A 821 17.39 52.18 -4.77
C MET A 821 15.99 52.52 -4.28
N GLU A 822 15.50 51.84 -3.24
CA GLU A 822 14.17 52.07 -2.67
C GLU A 822 14.17 53.11 -1.55
N ASN A 823 15.30 53.79 -1.30
CA ASN A 823 15.49 54.72 -0.19
C ASN A 823 15.09 54.13 1.18
N ARG A 824 15.43 52.85 1.41
CA ARG A 824 15.18 52.09 2.64
C ARG A 824 16.48 51.98 3.46
N PRO A 825 16.42 51.84 4.80
CA PRO A 825 17.61 51.75 5.62
C PRO A 825 18.43 50.48 5.32
N ALA A 826 19.68 50.66 4.85
CA ALA A 826 20.55 49.55 4.45
C ALA A 826 21.05 48.69 5.62
N GLU A 827 21.06 49.23 6.84
CA GLU A 827 21.45 48.51 8.06
C GLU A 827 20.53 47.32 8.38
N PHE A 828 19.25 47.40 7.98
CA PHE A 828 18.29 46.31 8.16
C PHE A 828 18.22 45.36 6.96
N ALA A 829 19.05 45.53 5.93
CA ALA A 829 19.06 44.60 4.79
C ALA A 829 19.46 43.18 5.24
N LEU A 830 18.86 42.13 4.65
CA LEU A 830 19.17 40.74 4.98
C LEU A 830 20.67 40.45 4.79
N GLU A 831 21.26 41.01 3.73
CA GLU A 831 22.69 40.96 3.44
C GLU A 831 23.59 41.45 4.59
N ASN A 832 23.15 42.46 5.36
CA ASN A 832 23.91 42.98 6.50
C ASN A 832 23.57 42.25 7.81
N ARG A 833 22.28 42.01 8.06
CA ARG A 833 21.81 41.50 9.36
C ARG A 833 21.97 39.99 9.49
N PHE A 834 21.85 39.24 8.39
CA PHE A 834 21.95 37.77 8.34
C PHE A 834 22.80 37.34 7.13
N PRO A 835 24.11 37.65 7.13
CA PRO A 835 24.97 37.47 5.97
C PRO A 835 25.09 36.01 5.50
N GLU A 836 25.06 35.05 6.43
CA GLU A 836 25.08 33.62 6.09
C GLU A 836 23.81 33.17 5.37
N ILE A 837 22.64 33.61 5.84
CA ILE A 837 21.35 33.33 5.21
C ILE A 837 21.30 33.93 3.80
N TYR A 838 21.68 35.21 3.67
CA TYR A 838 21.76 35.88 2.37
C TYR A 838 22.73 35.19 1.41
N SER A 839 23.92 34.80 1.90
CA SER A 839 24.89 34.05 1.10
C SER A 839 24.31 32.74 0.61
N SER A 840 23.62 31.99 1.47
CA SER A 840 22.98 30.73 1.10
C SER A 840 21.88 30.93 0.05
N LEU A 841 21.01 31.93 0.22
CA LEU A 841 19.99 32.29 -0.78
C LEU A 841 20.59 32.67 -2.14
N ARG A 842 21.70 33.41 -2.14
CA ARG A 842 22.42 33.78 -3.36
C ARG A 842 23.01 32.56 -4.07
N GLU A 843 23.56 31.59 -3.34
CA GLU A 843 24.04 30.34 -3.94
C GLU A 843 22.88 29.50 -4.49
N ILE A 844 21.77 29.37 -3.75
CA ILE A 844 20.56 28.69 -4.24
C ILE A 844 20.07 29.35 -5.55
N ALA A 845 20.01 30.68 -5.60
CA ALA A 845 19.63 31.40 -6.81
C ALA A 845 20.59 31.13 -7.97
N LYS A 846 21.90 31.03 -7.73
CA LYS A 846 22.87 30.69 -8.79
C LYS A 846 22.67 29.26 -9.30
N VAL A 847 22.49 28.29 -8.41
CA VAL A 847 22.23 26.89 -8.78
C VAL A 847 20.99 26.81 -9.67
N LEU A 848 19.88 27.43 -9.26
CA LEU A 848 18.64 27.40 -10.03
C LEU A 848 18.80 28.06 -11.41
N ILE A 849 19.40 29.25 -11.47
CA ILE A 849 19.44 30.04 -12.72
C ILE A 849 20.56 29.59 -13.67
N TYR A 850 21.78 29.41 -13.16
CA TYR A 850 22.96 29.20 -14.01
C TYR A 850 23.30 27.72 -14.20
N GLU A 851 23.08 26.87 -13.19
CA GLU A 851 23.41 25.45 -13.27
C GLU A 851 22.24 24.64 -13.84
N ASP A 852 21.04 24.80 -13.28
CA ASP A 852 19.85 24.05 -13.68
C ASP A 852 18.97 24.80 -14.70
N ARG A 853 19.38 26.00 -15.12
CA ARG A 853 18.78 26.81 -16.21
C ARG A 853 17.30 27.15 -16.03
N TRP A 854 16.87 27.38 -14.79
CA TRP A 854 15.53 27.90 -14.52
C TRP A 854 15.43 29.35 -15.00
N ALA A 855 14.22 29.76 -15.39
CA ALA A 855 13.91 31.17 -15.54
C ALA A 855 14.15 31.93 -14.21
N PRO A 856 14.29 33.25 -14.20
CA PRO A 856 14.26 34.04 -12.96
C PRO A 856 13.14 33.59 -12.03
N GLN A 857 13.45 33.44 -10.74
CA GLN A 857 12.56 32.80 -9.76
C GLN A 857 12.12 33.79 -8.69
N ASP A 858 10.91 33.58 -8.20
CA ASP A 858 10.33 34.10 -6.97
C ASP A 858 10.32 32.96 -5.93
N ILE A 859 11.07 33.15 -4.84
CA ILE A 859 11.40 32.14 -3.83
C ILE A 859 10.87 32.58 -2.48
N GLU A 860 9.98 31.78 -1.88
CA GLU A 860 9.55 31.94 -0.49
C GLU A 860 10.51 31.16 0.42
N PHE A 861 11.05 31.82 1.44
CA PHE A 861 12.01 31.22 2.37
C PHE A 861 11.69 31.55 3.82
N THR A 862 12.21 30.73 4.73
CA THR A 862 12.13 30.95 6.18
C THR A 862 13.42 30.46 6.82
N PHE A 863 13.88 31.15 7.85
CA PHE A 863 15.03 30.76 8.64
C PHE A 863 14.69 30.76 10.13
N GLU A 864 15.09 29.71 10.86
CA GLU A 864 14.83 29.59 12.30
C GLU A 864 15.97 30.19 13.15
N GLY A 865 17.11 30.46 12.53
CA GLY A 865 18.31 31.04 13.15
C GLY A 865 19.21 31.71 12.11
N PRO A 866 20.34 32.30 12.54
CA PRO A 866 21.17 33.13 11.68
C PRO A 866 22.13 32.35 10.77
N TRP A 867 22.20 31.02 10.87
CA TRP A 867 23.20 30.20 10.18
C TRP A 867 22.63 29.51 8.93
N LYS A 868 23.49 29.15 7.98
CA LYS A 868 23.07 28.51 6.70
C LYS A 868 22.16 27.28 6.88
N LYS A 869 22.43 26.46 7.90
CA LYS A 869 21.67 25.23 8.19
C LYS A 869 20.21 25.50 8.61
N ASP A 870 19.93 26.71 9.06
CA ASP A 870 18.60 27.10 9.55
C ASP A 870 17.72 27.66 8.42
N LEU A 871 18.26 27.83 7.20
CA LEU A 871 17.53 28.32 6.04
C LEU A 871 16.73 27.18 5.38
N TYR A 872 15.47 27.46 5.11
CA TYR A 872 14.57 26.58 4.40
C TYR A 872 13.89 27.29 3.22
N ILE A 873 13.80 26.58 2.09
CA ILE A 873 13.06 27.04 0.90
C ILE A 873 11.69 26.37 0.89
N LEU A 874 10.64 27.19 0.93
CA LEU A 874 9.27 26.71 1.06
C LEU A 874 8.58 26.56 -0.29
N GLN A 875 8.87 27.46 -1.23
CA GLN A 875 8.24 27.47 -2.54
C GLN A 875 9.12 28.23 -3.53
N THR A 876 9.03 27.86 -4.81
CA THR A 876 9.53 28.68 -5.91
C THR A 876 8.55 28.69 -7.07
N ARG A 877 8.54 29.78 -7.83
CA ARG A 877 7.84 29.91 -9.10
C ARG A 877 8.61 30.83 -10.04
N ASN A 878 8.33 30.74 -11.33
CA ASN A 878 8.87 31.69 -12.29
C ASN A 878 8.43 33.12 -11.92
N MET A 879 9.39 34.03 -11.94
CA MET A 879 9.17 35.46 -11.81
C MET A 879 8.55 35.99 -13.11
N GLU A 880 7.55 36.85 -13.01
CA GLU A 880 7.08 37.64 -14.15
C GLU A 880 8.08 38.77 -14.41
N ILE A 881 8.88 38.61 -15.46
CA ILE A 881 9.84 39.63 -15.87
C ILE A 881 9.06 40.76 -16.56
N ARG A 882 9.21 41.99 -16.08
CA ARG A 882 8.60 43.16 -16.73
C ARG A 882 9.17 43.30 -18.15
N GLU A 883 8.33 43.20 -19.16
CA GLU A 883 8.64 43.84 -20.43
C GLU A 883 8.80 45.35 -20.17
N ARG A 884 9.81 45.99 -20.74
CA ARG A 884 9.93 47.46 -20.73
C ARG A 884 8.80 48.04 -21.61
N LYS A 885 7.56 48.01 -21.13
CA LYS A 885 6.49 48.85 -21.66
C LYS A 885 6.85 50.30 -21.32
N ARG A 886 6.80 51.19 -22.31
CA ARG A 886 6.94 52.64 -22.07
C ARG A 886 5.73 53.07 -21.25
N PHE A 887 5.95 53.35 -19.97
CA PHE A 887 4.88 53.83 -19.13
C PHE A 887 4.75 55.35 -19.27
N PRO A 888 3.53 55.90 -19.17
CA PRO A 888 3.32 57.33 -19.16
C PRO A 888 4.07 57.96 -17.98
N ALA A 889 4.58 59.18 -18.15
CA ALA A 889 5.27 59.93 -17.09
C ALA A 889 4.58 61.28 -16.87
N PHE A 890 4.65 61.81 -15.66
CA PHE A 890 4.09 63.13 -15.36
C PHE A 890 4.90 64.25 -16.03
N GLU A 891 4.23 65.23 -16.62
CA GLU A 891 4.89 66.44 -17.14
C GLU A 891 5.47 67.27 -15.98
N SER A 892 6.76 67.59 -16.07
CA SER A 892 7.42 68.48 -15.11
C SER A 892 6.82 69.88 -15.20
N THR A 893 6.05 70.27 -14.18
CA THR A 893 5.32 71.54 -14.10
C THR A 893 5.67 72.30 -12.82
N SER A 894 5.68 73.63 -12.88
CA SER A 894 5.80 74.49 -11.69
C SER A 894 4.64 74.23 -10.74
N GLY A 895 4.92 73.79 -9.51
CA GLY A 895 3.92 73.43 -8.48
C GLY A 895 3.85 71.94 -8.11
N MET A 896 4.66 71.08 -8.76
CA MET A 896 4.70 69.63 -8.44
C MET A 896 5.05 69.34 -6.97
N LYS A 897 5.98 70.14 -6.39
CA LYS A 897 6.35 70.06 -4.97
C LYS A 897 5.20 70.42 -4.01
N GLU A 898 4.32 71.33 -4.40
CA GLU A 898 3.18 71.75 -3.58
C GLU A 898 2.03 70.73 -3.61
N LYS A 899 1.94 69.97 -4.71
CA LYS A 899 0.95 68.90 -4.90
C LYS A 899 1.40 67.55 -4.35
N PHE A 900 2.69 67.38 -4.06
CA PHE A 900 3.22 66.11 -3.54
C PHE A 900 2.56 65.77 -2.19
N LEU A 901 1.87 64.62 -2.17
CA LEU A 901 1.19 64.14 -0.97
C LEU A 901 2.06 63.17 -0.18
N GLY A 902 2.87 62.35 -0.86
CA GLY A 902 3.68 61.34 -0.20
C GLY A 902 4.29 60.35 -1.19
N HIS A 903 4.92 59.32 -0.63
CA HIS A 903 5.60 58.28 -1.40
C HIS A 903 5.30 56.91 -0.79
N GLY A 904 5.14 55.91 -1.65
CA GLY A 904 5.09 54.50 -1.30
C GLY A 904 6.05 53.70 -2.19
N ILE A 905 5.78 52.41 -2.34
CA ILE A 905 6.55 51.49 -3.18
C ILE A 905 5.87 51.40 -4.55
N GLY A 906 6.54 51.89 -5.60
CA GLY A 906 6.09 51.71 -6.97
C GLY A 906 6.13 50.24 -7.40
N VAL A 907 4.95 49.67 -7.71
CA VAL A 907 4.76 48.25 -8.00
C VAL A 907 4.55 47.95 -9.49
N SER A 908 3.68 48.67 -10.18
CA SER A 908 3.34 48.41 -11.59
C SER A 908 2.71 49.64 -12.23
N GLY A 909 2.86 49.83 -13.54
CA GLY A 909 2.35 51.01 -14.25
C GLY A 909 3.26 52.24 -14.18
N GLY A 910 2.76 53.37 -14.65
CA GLY A 910 3.43 54.68 -14.59
C GLY A 910 2.51 55.77 -14.06
N ALA A 911 2.63 56.98 -14.60
CA ALA A 911 1.81 58.12 -14.23
C ALA A 911 0.33 57.91 -14.61
N LEU A 912 -0.55 57.88 -13.61
CA LEU A 912 -1.99 57.78 -13.74
C LEU A 912 -2.66 58.92 -12.96
N SER A 913 -3.60 59.63 -13.57
CA SER A 913 -4.43 60.63 -12.88
C SER A 913 -5.90 60.25 -12.97
N GLY A 914 -6.54 60.04 -11.83
CA GLY A 914 -7.88 59.47 -11.77
C GLY A 914 -8.66 59.92 -10.54
N ARG A 915 -9.94 59.54 -10.52
CA ARG A 915 -10.83 59.79 -9.38
C ARG A 915 -10.65 58.74 -8.30
N VAL A 916 -10.65 59.18 -7.04
CA VAL A 916 -10.56 58.31 -5.87
C VAL A 916 -11.86 57.53 -5.68
N VAL A 917 -11.75 56.21 -5.56
CA VAL A 917 -12.87 55.30 -5.27
C VAL A 917 -12.51 54.34 -4.15
N PHE A 918 -13.52 53.88 -3.40
CA PHE A 918 -13.32 52.97 -2.25
C PHE A 918 -14.12 51.65 -2.37
N SER A 919 -15.04 51.52 -3.32
CA SER A 919 -15.94 50.37 -3.43
C SER A 919 -16.36 50.08 -4.88
N LEU A 920 -16.92 48.90 -5.14
CA LEU A 920 -17.54 48.57 -6.44
C LEU A 920 -18.68 49.51 -6.81
N ASP A 921 -19.45 49.97 -5.83
CA ASP A 921 -20.55 50.92 -6.05
C ASP A 921 -20.01 52.27 -6.51
N ASP A 922 -18.86 52.69 -5.97
CA ASP A 922 -18.17 53.91 -6.38
C ASP A 922 -17.69 53.79 -7.83
N ILE A 923 -17.07 52.66 -8.15
CA ILE A 923 -16.58 52.35 -9.50
C ILE A 923 -17.73 52.36 -10.51
N SER A 924 -18.78 51.58 -10.25
CA SER A 924 -19.96 51.48 -11.11
C SER A 924 -20.68 52.82 -11.30
N ARG A 925 -20.66 53.69 -10.29
CA ARG A 925 -21.22 55.04 -10.38
C ARG A 925 -20.39 55.90 -11.33
N TRP A 926 -19.07 55.94 -11.14
CA TRP A 926 -18.20 56.80 -11.95
C TRP A 926 -18.02 56.30 -13.37
N GLU A 927 -17.99 54.99 -13.61
CA GLU A 927 -18.02 54.40 -14.96
C GLU A 927 -19.26 54.83 -15.76
N LYS A 928 -20.41 55.02 -15.09
CA LYS A 928 -21.64 55.50 -15.75
C LYS A 928 -21.64 57.01 -16.01
N THR A 929 -21.06 57.80 -15.11
CA THR A 929 -21.08 59.27 -15.21
C THR A 929 -19.93 59.84 -16.03
N GLU A 930 -18.74 59.24 -15.93
CA GLU A 930 -17.50 59.69 -16.57
C GLU A 930 -16.67 58.48 -17.07
N PRO A 931 -17.16 57.75 -18.09
CA PRO A 931 -16.59 56.46 -18.52
C PRO A 931 -15.12 56.51 -18.97
N GLU A 932 -14.64 57.67 -19.43
CA GLU A 932 -13.25 57.84 -19.89
C GLU A 932 -12.29 58.30 -18.77
N THR A 933 -12.79 58.51 -17.55
CA THR A 933 -11.95 59.00 -16.45
C THR A 933 -11.38 57.83 -15.66
N PRO A 934 -10.04 57.71 -15.53
CA PRO A 934 -9.45 56.62 -14.77
C PRO A 934 -9.88 56.65 -13.31
N LEU A 935 -10.00 55.47 -12.71
CA LEU A 935 -10.41 55.30 -11.32
C LEU A 935 -9.24 54.73 -10.50
N ILE A 936 -8.97 55.36 -9.36
CA ILE A 936 -7.91 54.95 -8.44
C ILE A 936 -8.55 54.44 -7.16
N LEU A 937 -8.46 53.12 -6.97
CA LEU A 937 -8.93 52.44 -5.76
C LEU A 937 -7.97 52.72 -4.61
N VAL A 938 -8.50 53.23 -3.50
CA VAL A 938 -7.73 53.48 -2.27
C VAL A 938 -8.18 52.50 -1.20
N ARG A 939 -7.22 51.77 -0.61
CA ARG A 939 -7.46 50.75 0.42
C ARG A 939 -6.49 50.90 1.59
N GLY A 940 -6.89 50.51 2.80
CA GLY A 940 -5.99 50.43 3.95
C GLY A 940 -4.94 49.33 3.77
N ASP A 941 -5.42 48.09 3.63
CA ASP A 941 -4.72 46.94 3.12
C ASP A 941 -5.59 46.28 2.04
N THR A 942 -5.00 45.49 1.16
CA THR A 942 -5.77 44.71 0.19
C THR A 942 -5.76 43.25 0.57
N VAL A 943 -6.95 42.67 0.57
CA VAL A 943 -7.14 41.23 0.74
C VAL A 943 -7.48 40.57 -0.61
N PRO A 944 -7.26 39.26 -0.78
CA PRO A 944 -7.63 38.56 -2.00
C PRO A 944 -9.10 38.73 -2.44
N ASP A 945 -9.99 39.06 -1.51
CA ASP A 945 -11.41 39.30 -1.79
C ASP A 945 -11.66 40.58 -2.63
N ASP A 946 -10.70 41.51 -2.67
CA ASP A 946 -10.79 42.79 -3.39
C ASP A 946 -10.56 42.66 -4.90
N ILE A 947 -10.42 41.44 -5.42
CA ILE A 947 -10.08 41.19 -6.83
C ILE A 947 -11.05 41.85 -7.81
N LYS A 948 -12.34 41.94 -7.46
CA LYS A 948 -13.35 42.56 -8.32
C LYS A 948 -13.10 44.05 -8.44
N GLU A 949 -12.86 44.71 -7.30
CA GLU A 949 -12.55 46.13 -7.21
C GLU A 949 -11.25 46.45 -7.94
N ILE A 950 -10.19 45.68 -7.70
CA ILE A 950 -8.89 45.88 -8.34
C ILE A 950 -9.00 45.67 -9.86
N SER A 951 -9.75 44.67 -10.31
CA SER A 951 -9.97 44.43 -11.73
C SER A 951 -10.73 45.56 -12.41
N ALA A 952 -11.70 46.17 -11.72
CA ALA A 952 -12.54 47.24 -12.25
C ALA A 952 -11.88 48.63 -12.19
N ALA A 953 -10.96 48.87 -11.25
CA ALA A 953 -10.19 50.11 -11.19
C ALA A 953 -9.01 50.16 -12.18
N ASP A 954 -8.49 51.35 -12.48
CA ASP A 954 -7.31 51.56 -13.33
C ASP A 954 -6.01 51.68 -12.53
N GLY A 955 -6.14 52.17 -11.29
CA GLY A 955 -5.05 52.31 -10.35
C GLY A 955 -5.40 51.83 -8.94
N LEU A 956 -4.37 51.51 -8.18
CA LEU A 956 -4.43 51.04 -6.80
C LEU A 956 -3.43 51.82 -5.93
N LEU A 957 -3.91 52.35 -4.81
CA LEU A 957 -3.10 52.99 -3.78
C LEU A 957 -3.40 52.34 -2.42
N THR A 958 -2.39 51.79 -1.76
CA THR A 958 -2.57 51.15 -0.44
C THR A 958 -1.75 51.83 0.65
N ALA A 959 -2.28 51.87 1.88
CA ALA A 959 -1.52 52.37 3.04
C ALA A 959 -0.40 51.41 3.44
N ARG A 960 -0.70 50.11 3.38
CA ARG A 960 0.18 49.03 3.83
C ARG A 960 0.54 48.09 2.68
N GLY A 961 1.62 47.33 2.85
CA GLY A 961 2.09 46.32 1.87
C GLY A 961 3.43 46.64 1.21
N GLY A 962 4.23 45.59 1.01
CA GLY A 962 5.48 45.64 0.25
C GLY A 962 5.30 45.39 -1.26
N ALA A 963 6.42 45.34 -1.98
CA ALA A 963 6.43 44.98 -3.42
C ALA A 963 5.95 43.55 -3.68
N THR A 964 5.93 42.72 -2.64
CA THR A 964 5.54 41.31 -2.65
C THR A 964 4.15 41.06 -2.03
N SER A 965 3.41 42.12 -1.70
CA SER A 965 2.08 42.01 -1.08
C SER A 965 1.01 41.46 -2.04
N HIS A 966 -0.13 41.02 -1.50
CA HIS A 966 -1.28 40.58 -2.32
C HIS A 966 -1.74 41.64 -3.32
N ALA A 967 -1.87 42.91 -2.88
CA ALA A 967 -2.13 44.07 -3.75
C ALA A 967 -1.18 44.09 -4.92
N ALA A 968 0.11 44.00 -4.60
CA ALA A 968 1.17 44.21 -5.56
C ALA A 968 1.18 43.13 -6.64
N ILE A 969 1.04 41.87 -6.23
CA ILE A 969 1.04 40.71 -7.12
C ILE A 969 -0.21 40.72 -8.02
N VAL A 970 -1.39 41.01 -7.47
CA VAL A 970 -2.66 41.03 -8.22
C VAL A 970 -2.70 42.21 -9.20
N ALA A 971 -2.37 43.42 -8.73
CA ALA A 971 -2.36 44.61 -9.57
C ALA A 971 -1.37 44.49 -10.73
N ASN A 972 -0.17 43.94 -10.49
CA ASN A 972 0.80 43.69 -11.56
C ASN A 972 0.26 42.71 -12.60
N ARG A 973 -0.36 41.61 -12.17
CA ARG A 973 -0.89 40.59 -13.07
C ARG A 973 -2.11 41.05 -13.87
N LEU A 974 -2.85 42.03 -13.36
CA LEU A 974 -3.96 42.69 -14.04
C LEU A 974 -3.52 43.97 -14.79
N GLU A 975 -2.21 44.24 -14.87
CA GLU A 975 -1.61 45.41 -15.51
C GLU A 975 -2.14 46.77 -15.00
N LYS A 976 -2.48 46.86 -13.71
CA LYS A 976 -2.98 48.08 -13.06
C LYS A 976 -1.84 48.96 -12.56
N THR A 977 -2.04 50.28 -12.53
CA THR A 977 -1.06 51.22 -11.94
C THR A 977 -1.11 51.12 -10.42
N CYS A 978 -0.02 50.76 -9.74
CA CYS A 978 -0.04 50.42 -8.32
C CYS A 978 1.09 51.08 -7.54
N VAL A 979 0.71 51.76 -6.45
CA VAL A 979 1.60 52.26 -5.40
C VAL A 979 1.18 51.61 -4.09
N ALA A 980 2.05 50.79 -3.51
CA ALA A 980 1.78 50.06 -2.27
C ALA A 980 2.52 50.65 -1.08
N GLY A 981 2.02 50.46 0.14
CA GLY A 981 2.79 50.77 1.36
C GLY A 981 3.08 52.26 1.59
N CYS A 982 2.12 53.13 1.28
CA CYS A 982 2.22 54.54 1.63
C CYS A 982 1.93 54.71 3.14
N ASN A 983 2.96 54.56 3.98
CA ASN A 983 2.83 54.43 5.44
C ASN A 983 2.11 55.62 6.12
N ASP A 984 2.18 56.82 5.55
CA ASP A 984 1.50 58.02 6.08
C ASP A 984 0.02 58.12 5.67
N LEU A 985 -0.48 57.15 4.88
CA LEU A 985 -1.86 57.08 4.44
C LEU A 985 -2.74 56.42 5.51
N VAL A 986 -3.77 57.13 5.93
CA VAL A 986 -4.84 56.61 6.79
C VAL A 986 -6.11 56.54 5.95
N CYS A 987 -6.49 55.32 5.56
CA CYS A 987 -7.70 55.07 4.78
C CYS A 987 -8.90 54.89 5.71
N LEU A 988 -9.97 55.68 5.51
CA LEU A 988 -11.23 55.57 6.24
C LEU A 988 -12.33 55.15 5.25
N GLU A 989 -12.31 53.87 4.88
CA GLU A 989 -13.14 53.32 3.79
C GLU A 989 -14.64 53.52 4.04
N ARG A 990 -15.10 53.31 5.28
CA ARG A 990 -16.51 53.53 5.68
C ARG A 990 -16.94 54.99 5.52
N GLU A 991 -16.02 55.93 5.71
CA GLU A 991 -16.26 57.37 5.56
C GLU A 991 -15.96 57.87 4.15
N ARG A 992 -15.50 56.99 3.25
CA ARG A 992 -15.19 57.27 1.84
C ARG A 992 -14.22 58.44 1.66
N LYS A 993 -13.17 58.46 2.50
CA LYS A 993 -12.08 59.44 2.45
C LYS A 993 -10.77 58.81 2.92
N PHE A 994 -9.64 59.39 2.53
CA PHE A 994 -8.35 59.07 3.11
C PHE A 994 -7.62 60.34 3.55
N LYS A 995 -6.71 60.18 4.49
CA LYS A 995 -5.79 61.22 4.92
C LYS A 995 -4.37 60.80 4.55
N LEU A 996 -3.63 61.67 3.88
CA LEU A 996 -2.21 61.46 3.60
C LEU A 996 -1.48 62.73 4.03
N ASN A 997 -0.57 62.61 4.99
CA ASN A 997 0.03 63.74 5.71
C ASN A 997 -1.03 64.67 6.33
N GLN A 998 -1.08 65.94 5.93
CA GLN A 998 -2.05 66.93 6.44
C GLN A 998 -3.28 67.13 5.53
N LYS A 999 -3.39 66.39 4.42
CA LYS A 999 -4.47 66.55 3.44
C LYS A 999 -5.49 65.42 3.55
N VAL A 1000 -6.76 65.79 3.48
CA VAL A 1000 -7.90 64.87 3.42
C VAL A 1000 -8.44 64.89 2.01
N VAL A 1001 -8.64 63.71 1.41
CA VAL A 1001 -9.13 63.53 0.05
C VAL A 1001 -10.38 62.67 0.10
N ASN A 1002 -11.47 63.15 -0.50
CA ASN A 1002 -12.76 62.46 -0.51
C ASN A 1002 -12.96 61.64 -1.77
N ALA A 1003 -13.89 60.68 -1.73
CA ALA A 1003 -14.31 59.93 -2.90
C ALA A 1003 -14.73 60.86 -4.06
N GLY A 1004 -14.25 60.56 -5.26
CA GLY A 1004 -14.47 61.33 -6.46
C GLY A 1004 -13.46 62.46 -6.69
N GLU A 1005 -12.67 62.88 -5.69
CA GLU A 1005 -11.59 63.85 -5.92
C GLU A 1005 -10.47 63.26 -6.78
N PHE A 1006 -9.72 64.12 -7.48
CA PHE A 1006 -8.62 63.68 -8.32
C PHE A 1006 -7.34 63.49 -7.50
N ILE A 1007 -6.66 62.39 -7.77
CA ILE A 1007 -5.27 62.17 -7.37
C ILE A 1007 -4.47 61.68 -8.57
N SER A 1008 -3.16 61.78 -8.42
CA SER A 1008 -2.20 61.33 -9.42
C SER A 1008 -1.18 60.42 -8.75
N ILE A 1009 -1.00 59.20 -9.27
CA ILE A 1009 -0.05 58.22 -8.74
C ILE A 1009 0.95 57.82 -9.84
N ASP A 1010 2.21 57.62 -9.46
CA ASP A 1010 3.23 57.01 -10.34
C ASP A 1010 3.54 55.60 -9.86
N GLY A 1011 3.08 54.59 -10.60
CA GLY A 1011 3.32 53.19 -10.27
C GLY A 1011 4.78 52.71 -10.45
N SER A 1012 5.64 53.52 -11.09
CA SER A 1012 7.04 53.20 -11.31
C SER A 1012 7.93 53.77 -10.21
N GLU A 1013 7.72 55.04 -9.86
CA GLU A 1013 8.46 55.72 -8.80
C GLU A 1013 7.87 55.45 -7.41
N GLY A 1014 6.55 55.34 -7.29
CA GLY A 1014 5.84 55.27 -6.02
C GLY A 1014 5.37 56.63 -5.49
N SER A 1015 5.42 57.69 -6.30
CA SER A 1015 5.05 59.05 -5.90
C SER A 1015 3.53 59.30 -6.01
N VAL A 1016 2.96 60.05 -5.05
CA VAL A 1016 1.52 60.36 -4.95
C VAL A 1016 1.33 61.88 -4.89
N TYR A 1017 0.44 62.41 -5.71
CA TYR A 1017 0.16 63.84 -5.84
C TYR A 1017 -1.34 64.16 -5.75
N LEU A 1018 -1.64 65.36 -5.25
CA LEU A 1018 -2.99 65.90 -5.14
C LEU A 1018 -3.46 66.52 -6.45
N GLY A 1019 -4.70 66.23 -6.82
CA GLY A 1019 -5.34 66.78 -8.01
C GLY A 1019 -4.93 66.06 -9.30
N LYS A 1020 -5.40 66.58 -10.44
CA LYS A 1020 -5.12 66.02 -11.76
C LYS A 1020 -3.80 66.56 -12.31
N MET A 1021 -2.82 65.68 -12.49
CA MET A 1021 -1.57 65.98 -13.17
C MET A 1021 -1.66 65.71 -14.68
N LYS A 1022 -0.89 66.45 -15.47
CA LYS A 1022 -0.73 66.13 -16.89
C LYS A 1022 0.19 64.94 -17.04
N VAL A 1023 -0.27 63.97 -17.81
CA VAL A 1023 0.46 62.75 -18.16
C VAL A 1023 0.92 62.89 -19.60
N SER A 1024 2.21 62.68 -19.86
CA SER A 1024 2.76 62.67 -21.21
C SER A 1024 3.15 61.26 -21.64
N GLU A 1025 2.89 60.95 -22.91
CA GLU A 1025 3.52 59.85 -23.61
C GLU A 1025 4.90 60.33 -24.11
N ARG A 1026 5.92 60.36 -23.26
CA ARG A 1026 7.31 60.57 -23.71
C ARG A 1026 8.14 59.33 -23.45
N GLY A 1027 8.63 58.73 -24.54
CA GLY A 1027 9.84 57.93 -24.52
C GLY A 1027 11.03 58.88 -24.55
N ASP A 1028 11.82 58.87 -23.49
CA ASP A 1028 13.24 58.45 -23.47
C ASP A 1028 13.75 58.39 -22.03
#